data_AF-A0AAN7C5D5-F1
#
_entry.id   AF-A0AAN7C5D5-F1
#
_cell.length_a   1.000
_cell.length_b   1.000
_cell.length_c   1.000
_cell.angle_alpha   90.00
_cell.angle_beta   90.00
_cell.angle_gamma   90.00
#
_symmetry.space_group_name_H-M   'P 1'
#
loop_
_entity.id
_entity.type
_entity.pdbx_description
1 polymer ?
#
loop_
_entity_poly.entity_id
_entity_poly.type
_entity_poly.pdbx_seq_one_letter_code
_entity_poly.pdbx_strand_id
1 'polypeptide(L)'
;MPKSKGQASPADSVKATYEVGWWDDGRGGAVADIRSAARQLREYLAGGHGAGSNTNVLYARSGPAAVGLYMGRGLHKEGISAIALELLEDNLSALNASSQSVAMQFCQPDYTSEHMFGSFATSNKTFGPVQQAIRLWANAACLSFPNSRNLSGEAMLTSRIVTTPTSVSNNTTARTNSTSSANWVKLFSRSECRAIQVQSGDSCGSPANSCGISGSDFTKYNNAKGFCSSLVPGQHICCSARKLPDFRPKPNADGTCHVYYVAQDDNCANIAAANALSNDELEKYNNQTWGWSGCKNLQFNMNICLSEGAPPMPAPASNAKCGPQVAGTKRPTNGTKLADLNPCPLNACCDVWGQCGITADFCTDTRTGNPGTAKPGTNGCISTCGMNMVRGDPPSTFRKVAYYEGFNLKRNCLLRDALQIHASQYTHLHFTFGSLTPDYQVQVGDILSSYEFENFKRIRGPARILSFGGWDFSTNPGTYKIFREGVASANRLKLAQNIAAFITANGLDGVDIDWEYPGAPDIPDIPPGSEEDGNNYLALLIILKNLLPGKAYPLDEIAKVVDYIVYMTYDLHGQWDAQSPNSQEGCAQGNCLRSQVNLTETISSLVVITKAGVPPNKVVVGVTSYGRAFHMAEAGCHGLSCLYTGSRFQSDAAKGPCTDTAAYMSNAEIRDIAANSSRVTAHYHDAQSDSNILVYDDTQWVGYMDDNVKASRQALYSALNMGGTTDWATDLKIFHDVPRPSDSWLDFKLSIKAGRDPWQAGDRHGNWTNVSCEFRPASEWGIRNLSPSERWEQLGCADAWKDAVDVWRKIDRPPQIYHFTESIALTFINGPAEADCGSLMSSSNCDQTLPSICTDKPGYGPAGYEIWNSFVIIHEMYQSYNDALYKAAASAITPALGDFENKFSPVPPVQDQTWLKLLLDLVTLGVSAVAAPFFNSFLAKLPYFNGEKDHLAKNIKDLTSLAIGQSVGISKDLLNMPESKWNEKSQAEFNDDLGQTITAWGNVTSAALLRLFDGKDENINTLYAMVADGKFMAGRDGNPSTSPPETSEAELEGNIVKTFFAYAIPAAWTFSKHYAFVIDSGYDCNAVDPLGSYLDTDTMHHTGGCYGGKLYYLAAAKGNSKTCQCEHMGDKGVSSSHLAPSGQKNKAIPVFFLVFLVFLVFLVFLIFLIFLIFLIFLIFLVFLIFLIFIIIFFLLFLFVLLVLLVLPALSALFVFFVLFVFFALFFIIILFFIFFVFSNFSTLS
;
A
#
# COMPACT_ATOMS: atom_id res chain seq x y z
N MET A 1 48.94 10.54 47.30
CA MET A 1 49.53 9.35 46.62
C MET A 1 51.00 9.65 46.31
N PRO A 2 51.89 8.64 46.27
CA PRO A 2 53.21 8.71 46.88
C PRO A 2 54.19 9.64 46.16
N LYS A 3 54.86 10.50 46.94
CA LYS A 3 56.04 11.27 46.52
C LYS A 3 57.18 10.29 46.22
N SER A 4 57.45 10.00 44.95
CA SER A 4 58.72 9.38 44.58
C SER A 4 59.82 10.43 44.74
N LYS A 5 60.74 10.20 45.68
CA LYS A 5 62.01 10.91 45.72
C LYS A 5 62.84 10.38 44.55
N GLY A 6 62.77 11.04 43.39
CA GLY A 6 63.78 10.88 42.35
C GLY A 6 65.11 11.40 42.88
N GLN A 7 66.15 10.56 42.90
CA GLN A 7 67.52 11.01 43.10
C GLN A 7 67.86 12.07 42.05
N ALA A 8 68.30 13.25 42.48
CA ALA A 8 68.81 14.27 41.59
C ALA A 8 70.03 13.71 40.82
N SER A 9 69.98 13.76 39.49
CA SER A 9 71.17 13.48 38.67
C SER A 9 72.25 14.51 39.03
N PRO A 10 73.51 14.10 39.22
CA PRO A 10 74.61 15.05 39.44
C PRO A 10 74.68 15.98 38.22
N ALA A 11 74.47 17.28 38.46
CA ALA A 11 74.51 18.30 37.43
C ALA A 11 75.75 19.16 37.59
N ASP A 12 76.48 19.37 36.49
CA ASP A 12 77.60 20.30 36.45
C ASP A 12 77.04 21.70 36.16
N SER A 13 77.34 22.68 37.02
CA SER A 13 76.98 24.09 36.78
C SER A 13 77.98 24.73 35.82
N VAL A 14 77.50 25.30 34.73
CA VAL A 14 78.29 26.10 33.79
C VAL A 14 77.77 27.53 33.74
N LYS A 15 78.68 28.49 33.56
CA LYS A 15 78.29 29.88 33.28
C LYS A 15 77.56 29.93 31.94
N ALA A 16 76.31 30.35 31.96
CA ALA A 16 75.45 30.44 30.80
C ALA A 16 75.14 31.90 30.46
N THR A 17 75.07 32.20 29.17
CA THR A 17 74.56 33.46 28.66
C THR A 17 73.21 33.18 28.02
N TYR A 18 72.15 33.74 28.60
CA TYR A 18 70.81 33.66 28.06
C TYR A 18 70.52 34.92 27.25
N GLU A 19 70.19 34.74 25.98
CA GLU A 19 69.78 35.84 25.12
C GLU A 19 68.27 36.04 25.28
N VAL A 20 67.87 37.23 25.75
CA VAL A 20 66.47 37.65 25.81
C VAL A 20 66.23 38.64 24.68
N GLY A 21 65.30 38.35 23.78
CA GLY A 21 64.98 39.22 22.66
C GLY A 21 63.49 39.42 22.42
N TRP A 22 63.17 40.48 21.70
CA TRP A 22 61.80 40.92 21.44
C TRP A 22 61.67 41.60 20.07
N TRP A 23 60.45 41.67 19.56
CA TRP A 23 60.12 42.25 18.25
C TRP A 23 59.20 43.45 18.41
N ASP A 24 59.61 44.65 18.01
CA ASP A 24 58.77 45.84 18.15
C ASP A 24 57.57 45.82 17.18
N ASP A 25 56.35 45.74 17.72
CA ASP A 25 55.09 45.76 16.97
C ASP A 25 54.11 46.86 17.40
N GLY A 26 54.58 47.80 18.24
CA GLY A 26 53.89 49.05 18.56
C GLY A 26 52.65 48.93 19.47
N ARG A 27 52.45 47.79 20.15
CA ARG A 27 51.33 47.58 21.09
C ARG A 27 51.82 47.05 22.43
N GLY A 28 51.51 47.77 23.50
CA GLY A 28 51.95 47.45 24.86
C GLY A 28 51.62 46.01 25.28
N GLY A 29 52.66 45.25 25.62
CA GLY A 29 52.58 43.85 26.02
C GLY A 29 51.97 43.64 27.41
N ALA A 30 51.38 42.47 27.62
CA ALA A 30 50.79 42.05 28.88
C ALA A 30 51.86 41.54 29.87
N VAL A 31 52.76 42.43 30.32
CA VAL A 31 53.93 42.09 31.16
C VAL A 31 53.53 41.36 32.45
N ALA A 32 52.43 41.78 33.08
CA ALA A 32 51.92 41.17 34.30
C ALA A 32 51.44 39.72 34.08
N ASP A 33 50.80 39.46 32.94
CA ASP A 33 50.29 38.14 32.57
C ASP A 33 51.42 37.19 32.16
N ILE A 34 52.43 37.68 31.42
CA ILE A 34 53.63 36.92 31.08
C ILE A 34 54.40 36.54 32.34
N ARG A 35 54.58 37.50 33.28
CA ARG A 35 55.23 37.25 34.57
C ARG A 35 54.45 36.21 35.39
N SER A 36 53.11 36.28 35.40
CA SER A 36 52.25 35.31 36.08
C SER A 36 52.39 33.90 35.49
N ALA A 37 52.38 33.77 34.17
CA ALA A 37 52.53 32.48 33.49
C ALA A 37 53.94 31.89 33.68
N ALA A 38 55.00 32.70 33.58
CA ALA A 38 56.38 32.28 33.84
C ALA A 38 56.55 31.78 35.28
N ARG A 39 55.98 32.51 36.25
CA ARG A 39 56.02 32.11 37.68
C ARG A 39 55.31 30.79 37.93
N GLN A 40 54.13 30.58 37.34
CA GLN A 40 53.40 29.32 37.47
C GLN A 40 54.16 28.15 36.84
N LEU A 41 54.80 28.35 35.68
CA LEU A 41 55.67 27.34 35.07
C LEU A 41 56.86 27.00 35.96
N ARG A 42 57.49 28.01 36.57
CA ARG A 42 58.59 27.81 37.53
C ARG A 42 58.12 27.02 38.75
N GLU A 43 56.99 27.37 39.36
CA GLU A 43 56.42 26.67 40.52
C GLU A 43 56.01 25.22 40.17
N TYR A 44 55.43 25.00 38.98
CA TYR A 44 55.08 23.67 38.47
C TYR A 44 56.32 22.77 38.35
N LEU A 45 57.40 23.30 37.77
CA LEU A 45 58.68 22.59 37.62
C LEU A 45 59.37 22.35 38.97
N ALA A 46 59.34 23.33 39.88
CA ALA A 46 59.87 23.20 41.24
C ALA A 46 59.11 22.13 42.07
N GLY A 47 57.84 21.87 41.74
CA GLY A 47 57.05 20.78 42.31
C GLY A 47 57.47 19.36 41.87
N GLY A 48 58.47 19.23 40.99
CA GLY A 48 58.94 17.96 40.43
C GLY A 48 58.13 17.48 39.22
N HIS A 49 57.22 18.29 38.70
CA HIS A 49 56.46 17.97 37.50
C HIS A 49 57.31 18.24 36.26
N GLY A 50 57.51 17.22 35.42
CA GLY A 50 58.47 17.29 34.30
C GLY A 50 59.86 16.72 34.63
N ALA A 51 60.10 16.25 35.85
CA ALA A 51 61.31 15.53 36.25
C ALA A 51 61.42 14.20 35.47
N GLY A 52 62.40 14.10 34.57
CA GLY A 52 62.65 12.93 33.74
C GLY A 52 63.78 13.16 32.75
N SER A 53 64.33 12.12 32.14
CA SER A 53 65.48 12.21 31.22
C SER A 53 65.11 12.57 29.76
N ASN A 54 63.88 13.01 29.49
CA ASN A 54 63.38 13.32 28.14
C ASN A 54 63.34 14.84 27.88
N THR A 55 63.23 15.26 26.62
CA THR A 55 62.95 16.67 26.29
C THR A 55 61.59 17.09 26.85
N ASN A 56 61.50 18.27 27.45
CA ASN A 56 60.23 18.81 27.97
C ASN A 56 59.76 19.99 27.12
N VAL A 57 58.49 19.94 26.73
CA VAL A 57 57.78 21.04 26.12
C VAL A 57 56.56 21.36 26.98
N LEU A 58 56.50 22.59 27.50
CA LEU A 58 55.40 23.04 28.35
C LEU A 58 54.75 24.28 27.76
N TYR A 59 53.44 24.39 27.95
CA TYR A 59 52.66 25.55 27.57
C TYR A 59 51.91 26.06 28.79
N ALA A 60 51.84 27.38 28.95
CA ALA A 60 51.04 28.04 29.97
C ALA A 60 50.30 29.23 29.39
N ARG A 61 49.21 29.61 30.06
CA ARG A 61 48.43 30.78 29.71
C ARG A 61 48.00 31.51 30.97
N SER A 62 48.14 32.83 30.97
CA SER A 62 47.59 33.71 32.00
C SER A 62 47.02 34.93 31.28
N GLY A 63 45.74 35.26 31.51
CA GLY A 63 45.05 36.34 30.79
C GLY A 63 45.19 36.24 29.24
N PRO A 64 45.63 37.31 28.55
CA PRO A 64 45.94 37.31 27.12
C PRO A 64 47.31 36.71 26.75
N ALA A 65 48.18 36.39 27.73
CA ALA A 65 49.51 35.87 27.49
C ALA A 65 49.52 34.34 27.29
N ALA A 66 50.11 33.88 26.18
CA ALA A 66 50.47 32.50 25.90
C ALA A 66 51.99 32.34 26.00
N VAL A 67 52.45 31.38 26.79
CA VAL A 67 53.87 31.10 27.03
C VAL A 67 54.16 29.65 26.68
N GLY A 68 55.28 29.41 26.00
CA GLY A 68 55.84 28.08 25.76
C GLY A 68 57.26 27.99 26.28
N LEU A 69 57.64 26.78 26.68
CA LEU A 69 58.95 26.44 27.23
C LEU A 69 59.45 25.16 26.58
N TYR A 70 60.69 25.19 26.08
CA TYR A 70 61.42 24.05 25.54
C TYR A 70 62.67 23.82 26.40
N MET A 71 62.88 22.57 26.82
CA MET A 71 64.06 22.17 27.59
C MET A 71 64.59 20.84 27.04
N GLY A 72 65.78 20.89 26.45
CA GLY A 72 66.49 19.70 25.98
C GLY A 72 66.85 18.74 27.11
N ARG A 73 66.96 17.44 26.77
CA ARG A 73 67.22 16.37 27.74
C ARG A 73 68.57 16.42 28.46
N GLY A 74 69.56 17.11 27.88
CA GLY A 74 70.91 17.30 28.43
C GLY A 74 71.01 18.41 29.48
N LEU A 75 69.88 19.04 29.80
CA LEU A 75 69.76 20.09 30.80
C LEU A 75 69.13 19.53 32.09
N HIS A 76 69.63 19.96 33.24
CA HIS A 76 69.00 19.70 34.53
C HIS A 76 67.79 20.63 34.68
N LYS A 77 66.61 20.04 34.49
CA LYS A 77 65.36 20.77 34.22
C LYS A 77 64.94 21.67 35.35
N GLU A 78 64.99 21.18 36.59
CA GLU A 78 64.61 21.92 37.79
C GLU A 78 65.58 23.09 38.02
N GLY A 79 66.88 22.84 37.82
CA GLY A 79 67.93 23.85 38.03
C GLY A 79 67.91 24.95 36.97
N ILE A 80 67.86 24.57 35.69
CA ILE A 80 67.92 25.55 34.60
C ILE A 80 66.64 26.38 34.52
N SER A 81 65.46 25.77 34.72
CA SER A 81 64.19 26.50 34.66
C SER A 81 63.99 27.41 35.86
N ALA A 82 64.41 27.01 37.06
CA ALA A 82 64.37 27.88 38.23
C ALA A 82 65.20 29.15 37.99
N ILE A 83 66.43 29.00 37.50
CA ILE A 83 67.35 30.11 37.27
C ILE A 83 66.91 30.96 36.06
N ALA A 84 66.60 30.33 34.93
CA ALA A 84 66.28 31.06 33.70
C ALA A 84 64.92 31.76 33.75
N LEU A 85 63.87 31.14 34.31
CA LEU A 85 62.56 31.79 34.43
C LEU A 85 62.57 32.88 35.50
N GLU A 86 63.31 32.72 36.59
CA GLU A 86 63.53 33.78 37.58
C GLU A 86 64.27 34.98 36.98
N LEU A 87 65.36 34.72 36.24
CA LEU A 87 66.08 35.75 35.48
C LEU A 87 65.15 36.49 34.50
N LEU A 88 64.25 35.78 33.83
CA LEU A 88 63.25 36.40 32.95
C LEU A 88 62.27 37.27 33.76
N GLU A 89 61.65 36.72 34.81
CA GLU A 89 60.67 37.40 35.66
C GLU A 89 61.18 38.74 36.22
N ASP A 90 62.40 38.74 36.74
CA ASP A 90 63.06 39.89 37.38
C ASP A 90 63.45 40.96 36.36
N ASN A 91 63.79 40.55 35.14
CA ASN A 91 64.25 41.48 34.11
C ASN A 91 63.14 41.93 33.15
N LEU A 92 61.96 41.30 33.14
CA LEU A 92 60.84 41.65 32.26
C LEU A 92 60.44 43.14 32.33
N SER A 93 60.46 43.75 33.52
CA SER A 93 60.14 45.18 33.71
C SER A 93 61.28 46.13 33.31
N ALA A 94 62.50 45.62 33.16
CA ALA A 94 63.67 46.40 32.73
C ALA A 94 63.93 46.27 31.21
N LEU A 95 63.24 45.35 30.53
CA LEU A 95 63.16 45.33 29.08
C LEU A 95 62.29 46.51 28.67
N ASN A 96 62.88 47.52 28.02
CA ASN A 96 62.14 48.64 27.42
C ASN A 96 61.39 48.17 26.15
N ALA A 97 60.76 46.99 26.24
CA ALA A 97 60.12 46.27 25.15
C ALA A 97 58.69 46.78 24.99
N SER A 98 58.43 47.41 23.84
CA SER A 98 57.09 47.87 23.47
C SER A 98 56.23 46.76 22.84
N SER A 99 56.71 45.51 22.86
CA SER A 99 56.24 44.41 22.03
C SER A 99 55.15 43.53 22.66
N GLN A 100 54.39 42.85 21.80
CA GLN A 100 53.51 41.76 22.22
C GLN A 100 54.24 40.45 22.51
N SER A 101 55.45 40.24 21.96
CA SER A 101 56.20 38.97 22.06
C SER A 101 57.63 39.15 22.60
N VAL A 102 58.02 38.27 23.52
CA VAL A 102 59.35 38.20 24.16
C VAL A 102 59.79 36.75 24.18
N ALA A 103 61.06 36.47 23.89
CA ALA A 103 61.63 35.14 24.08
C ALA A 103 62.98 35.21 24.79
N MET A 104 63.33 34.13 25.48
CA MET A 104 64.61 33.90 26.12
C MET A 104 65.18 32.57 25.64
N GLN A 105 66.44 32.53 25.26
CA GLN A 105 67.09 31.29 24.82
C GLN A 105 68.49 31.12 25.40
N PHE A 106 68.82 29.87 25.74
CA PHE A 106 70.19 29.38 25.88
C PHE A 106 70.45 28.50 24.66
N CYS A 107 71.05 29.11 23.64
CA CYS A 107 71.22 28.52 22.32
C CYS A 107 72.50 29.07 21.67
N GLN A 108 73.27 28.19 21.01
CA GLN A 108 74.40 28.54 20.15
C GLN A 108 74.36 27.64 18.89
N PRO A 109 74.95 28.07 17.76
CA PRO A 109 74.92 27.31 16.50
C PRO A 109 75.49 25.89 16.59
N ASP A 110 76.35 25.61 17.56
CA ASP A 110 76.99 24.31 17.80
C ASP A 110 76.28 23.45 18.85
N TYR A 111 75.18 23.93 19.43
CA TYR A 111 74.41 23.16 20.41
C TYR A 111 73.48 22.18 19.70
N THR A 112 73.30 21.00 20.30
CA THR A 112 72.24 20.07 19.87
C THR A 112 70.92 20.43 20.55
N SER A 113 69.79 19.95 20.00
CA SER A 113 68.46 20.16 20.59
C SER A 113 68.35 19.63 22.04
N GLU A 114 69.30 18.81 22.50
CA GLU A 114 69.40 18.31 23.86
C GLU A 114 69.97 19.32 24.85
N HIS A 115 70.76 20.30 24.41
CA HIS A 115 71.42 21.30 25.27
C HIS A 115 70.84 22.70 25.09
N MET A 116 69.67 22.80 24.42
CA MET A 116 68.97 24.06 24.20
C MET A 116 67.86 24.27 25.24
N PHE A 117 67.76 25.51 25.71
CA PHE A 117 66.63 26.00 26.49
C PHE A 117 66.02 27.19 25.75
N GLY A 118 64.69 27.25 25.72
CA GLY A 118 63.97 28.36 25.11
C GLY A 118 62.63 28.60 25.79
N SER A 119 62.31 29.87 26.06
CA SER A 119 60.98 30.31 26.48
C SER A 119 60.48 31.37 25.52
N PHE A 120 59.24 31.25 25.03
CA PHE A 120 58.60 32.25 24.18
C PHE A 120 57.27 32.65 24.77
N ALA A 121 57.03 33.95 24.90
CA ALA A 121 55.79 34.51 25.41
C ALA A 121 55.20 35.50 24.40
N THR A 122 53.89 35.42 24.16
CA THR A 122 53.13 36.38 23.37
C THR A 122 51.85 36.79 24.06
N SER A 123 51.42 38.03 23.92
CA SER A 123 50.17 38.57 24.48
C SER A 123 48.99 38.55 23.50
N ASN A 124 49.11 37.88 22.35
CA ASN A 124 48.08 37.85 21.31
C ASN A 124 47.08 36.67 21.41
N LYS A 125 47.09 35.90 22.51
CA LYS A 125 46.25 34.71 22.75
C LYS A 125 46.45 33.52 21.79
N THR A 126 47.46 33.54 20.92
CA THR A 126 47.73 32.45 19.97
C THR A 126 49.01 31.69 20.33
N PHE A 127 48.99 30.36 20.16
CA PHE A 127 50.18 29.54 20.32
C PHE A 127 51.01 29.43 19.03
N GLY A 128 50.57 29.98 17.91
CA GLY A 128 51.26 29.83 16.61
C GLY A 128 52.74 30.25 16.65
N PRO A 129 53.08 31.50 17.05
CA PRO A 129 54.46 31.93 17.19
C PRO A 129 55.25 31.12 18.24
N VAL A 130 54.57 30.73 19.33
CA VAL A 130 55.15 29.91 20.41
C VAL A 130 55.56 28.53 19.90
N GLN A 131 54.69 27.87 19.14
CA GLN A 131 54.92 26.55 18.53
C GLN A 131 56.03 26.61 17.48
N GLN A 132 56.12 27.70 16.71
CA GLN A 132 57.19 27.90 15.75
C GLN A 132 58.56 28.02 16.43
N ALA A 133 58.65 28.78 17.53
CA ALA A 133 59.89 28.89 18.32
C ALA A 133 60.31 27.54 18.91
N ILE A 134 59.38 26.80 19.50
CA ILE A 134 59.63 25.45 20.03
C ILE A 134 60.13 24.50 18.93
N ARG A 135 59.52 24.55 17.74
CA ARG A 135 59.94 23.72 16.59
C ARG A 135 61.38 24.05 16.15
N LEU A 136 61.79 25.31 16.21
CA LEU A 136 63.16 25.71 15.88
C LEU A 136 64.17 25.12 16.88
N TRP A 137 63.94 25.27 18.19
CA TRP A 137 64.83 24.69 19.20
C TRP A 137 64.87 23.16 19.16
N ALA A 138 63.72 22.51 18.90
CA ALA A 138 63.67 21.06 18.69
C ALA A 138 64.50 20.59 17.49
N ASN A 139 64.67 21.45 16.49
CA ASN A 139 65.50 21.22 15.30
C ASN A 139 66.94 21.74 15.46
N ALA A 140 67.40 22.01 16.69
CA ALA A 140 68.72 22.55 16.98
C ALA A 140 69.02 23.89 16.29
N ALA A 141 68.01 24.75 16.14
CA ALA A 141 68.14 26.11 15.60
C ALA A 141 67.79 27.19 16.63
N CYS A 142 68.54 28.29 16.63
CA CYS A 142 68.29 29.45 17.50
C CYS A 142 67.34 30.47 16.86
N LEU A 143 66.56 31.17 17.67
CA LEU A 143 65.79 32.34 17.22
C LEU A 143 66.73 33.50 16.89
N SER A 144 66.31 34.34 15.94
CA SER A 144 66.96 35.60 15.62
C SER A 144 66.11 36.76 16.11
N PHE A 145 66.71 37.70 16.85
CA PHE A 145 66.00 38.82 17.46
C PHE A 145 66.41 40.15 16.81
N PRO A 146 65.45 41.05 16.52
CA PRO A 146 65.78 42.40 16.06
C PRO A 146 66.29 43.29 17.21
N ASN A 147 65.81 43.05 18.42
CA ASN A 147 66.35 43.62 19.66
C ASN A 147 66.62 42.49 20.66
N SER A 148 67.82 42.44 21.23
CA SER A 148 68.15 41.48 22.29
C SER A 148 69.08 42.05 23.36
N ARG A 149 69.09 41.38 24.51
CA ARG A 149 70.00 41.62 25.62
C ARG A 149 70.43 40.29 26.22
N ASN A 150 71.72 40.18 26.52
CA ASN A 150 72.27 39.02 27.19
C ASN A 150 72.15 39.16 28.72
N LEU A 151 71.65 38.10 29.35
CA LEU A 151 71.61 37.92 30.80
C LEU A 151 72.60 36.81 31.17
N SER A 152 73.46 37.06 32.14
CA SER A 152 74.38 36.05 32.67
C SER A 152 73.72 35.30 33.82
N GLY A 153 73.77 33.97 33.76
CA GLY A 153 73.27 33.08 34.80
C GLY A 153 74.03 31.76 34.82
N GLU A 154 73.50 30.78 35.53
CA GLU A 154 74.01 29.40 35.49
C GLU A 154 73.07 28.51 34.67
N ALA A 155 73.65 27.58 33.90
CA ALA A 155 72.91 26.46 33.33
C ALA A 155 73.44 25.18 33.97
N MET A 156 72.52 24.38 34.52
CA MET A 156 72.86 23.09 35.08
C MET A 156 72.73 22.03 33.98
N LEU A 157 73.80 21.29 33.72
CA LEU A 157 73.84 20.29 32.66
C LEU A 157 73.84 18.88 33.24
N THR A 158 73.06 17.98 32.63
CA THR A 158 73.10 16.53 32.92
C THR A 158 74.01 15.77 31.95
N SER A 159 74.46 16.42 30.86
CA SER A 159 75.45 15.91 29.91
C SER A 159 76.38 17.02 29.39
N ARG A 160 77.60 16.68 28.98
CA ARG A 160 78.60 17.66 28.49
C ARG A 160 78.22 18.24 27.12
N ILE A 161 78.34 19.56 26.98
CA ILE A 161 78.28 20.26 25.68
C ILE A 161 79.60 19.98 24.93
N VAL A 162 79.51 19.51 23.68
CA VAL A 162 80.68 19.23 22.83
C VAL A 162 80.95 20.45 21.96
N THR A 163 81.83 21.36 22.40
CA THR A 163 82.38 22.42 21.55
C THR A 163 83.57 21.87 20.75
N THR A 164 83.55 21.97 19.43
CA THR A 164 84.65 21.50 18.56
C THR A 164 85.88 22.41 18.71
N PRO A 165 87.10 21.89 18.99
CA PRO A 165 88.32 22.67 18.80
C PRO A 165 88.76 22.64 17.34
N THR A 166 88.85 23.81 16.73
CA THR A 166 89.57 24.04 15.47
C THR A 166 91.09 23.92 15.69
N SER A 167 91.72 22.95 15.04
CA SER A 167 92.97 23.08 14.26
C SER A 167 93.72 21.75 14.20
N VAL A 168 94.13 21.45 12.97
CA VAL A 168 94.97 20.33 12.58
C VAL A 168 96.43 20.67 12.90
N SER A 169 97.17 19.76 13.54
CA SER A 169 98.62 19.68 13.36
C SER A 169 99.12 18.24 13.51
N ASN A 170 99.73 17.74 12.43
CA ASN A 170 100.56 16.54 12.36
C ASN A 170 101.76 16.69 13.32
N ASN A 171 102.07 15.68 14.14
CA ASN A 171 103.17 14.73 13.94
C ASN A 171 103.51 13.90 15.19
N THR A 172 104.09 12.73 14.91
CA THR A 172 105.01 11.91 15.74
C THR A 172 104.46 11.08 16.92
N THR A 173 104.22 9.81 16.60
CA THR A 173 104.74 8.58 17.25
C THR A 173 105.23 8.64 18.70
N ALA A 174 104.62 7.82 19.57
CA ALA A 174 105.35 6.95 20.50
C ALA A 174 104.48 5.76 20.93
N ARG A 175 105.04 4.54 20.77
CA ARG A 175 104.55 3.30 21.37
C ARG A 175 104.72 3.36 22.89
N THR A 176 103.80 2.73 23.63
CA THR A 176 104.18 1.88 24.78
C THR A 176 103.10 0.84 25.06
N ASN A 177 103.56 -0.41 25.13
CA ASN A 177 102.81 -1.58 25.60
C ASN A 177 102.40 -1.43 27.07
N SER A 178 101.23 -1.96 27.42
CA SER A 178 100.98 -2.54 28.74
C SER A 178 99.97 -3.67 28.59
N THR A 179 100.47 -4.89 28.71
CA THR A 179 99.74 -6.14 28.84
C THR A 179 98.99 -6.18 30.16
N SER A 180 97.70 -6.52 30.15
CA SER A 180 97.06 -7.19 31.27
C SER A 180 95.91 -8.08 30.79
N SER A 181 96.23 -9.38 30.73
CA SER A 181 95.39 -10.52 31.08
C SER A 181 93.94 -10.55 30.56
N ALA A 182 93.76 -11.33 29.49
CA ALA A 182 92.50 -11.93 29.12
C ALA A 182 91.99 -12.86 30.24
N ASN A 183 90.72 -12.74 30.59
CA ASN A 183 89.94 -13.86 31.09
C ASN A 183 88.70 -14.02 30.20
N TRP A 184 88.55 -15.24 29.72
CA TRP A 184 87.60 -15.67 28.72
C TRP A 184 86.17 -15.69 29.27
N VAL A 185 85.24 -15.07 28.52
CA VAL A 185 83.85 -15.53 28.50
C VAL A 185 83.53 -15.93 27.06
N LYS A 186 83.29 -17.23 26.86
CA LYS A 186 82.67 -17.76 25.64
C LYS A 186 81.27 -17.16 25.51
N LEU A 187 81.05 -16.35 24.48
CA LEU A 187 79.71 -15.97 24.03
C LEU A 187 79.55 -16.35 22.56
N PHE A 188 78.42 -17.00 22.28
CA PHE A 188 77.97 -17.49 20.99
C PHE A 188 78.10 -16.45 19.85
N SER A 189 78.27 -16.94 18.63
CA SER A 189 78.19 -16.17 17.38
C SER A 189 76.89 -15.35 17.33
N ARG A 190 76.96 -14.04 17.61
CA ARG A 190 75.86 -13.12 17.31
C ARG A 190 75.89 -12.80 15.81
N SER A 191 74.98 -13.34 15.01
CA SER A 191 74.89 -13.11 13.56
C SER A 191 74.56 -11.67 13.16
N GLU A 192 74.19 -10.81 14.12
CA GLU A 192 73.64 -9.48 13.88
C GLU A 192 74.53 -8.36 14.45
N CYS A 193 74.40 -7.16 13.89
CA CYS A 193 75.13 -5.98 14.34
C CYS A 193 74.53 -5.40 15.63
N ARG A 194 75.34 -4.65 16.38
CA ARG A 194 74.80 -3.78 17.45
C ARG A 194 74.15 -2.59 16.75
N ALA A 195 72.86 -2.37 16.92
CA ALA A 195 72.14 -1.28 16.25
C ALA A 195 71.82 -0.11 17.19
N ILE A 196 71.67 1.08 16.63
CA ILE A 196 71.10 2.28 17.27
C ILE A 196 70.06 2.91 16.34
N GLN A 197 69.27 3.86 16.84
CA GLN A 197 68.29 4.62 16.05
C GLN A 197 68.78 6.04 15.78
N VAL A 198 68.63 6.48 14.54
CA VAL A 198 68.87 7.85 14.08
C VAL A 198 67.96 8.84 14.83
N GLN A 199 68.52 9.96 15.27
CA GLN A 199 67.80 11.08 15.90
C GLN A 199 67.61 12.24 14.92
N SER A 200 66.67 13.14 15.23
CA SER A 200 66.45 14.34 14.40
C SER A 200 67.69 15.25 14.40
N GLY A 201 68.15 15.63 13.22
CA GLY A 201 69.36 16.43 13.03
C GLY A 201 70.67 15.62 12.96
N ASP A 202 70.61 14.29 13.10
CA ASP A 202 71.79 13.46 12.95
C ASP A 202 72.38 13.54 11.54
N SER A 203 73.68 13.82 11.48
CA SER A 203 74.52 13.52 10.30
C SER A 203 75.45 12.38 10.69
N CYS A 204 75.96 11.59 9.73
CA CYS A 204 76.76 10.37 10.01
C CYS A 204 77.86 10.50 11.09
N GLY A 205 78.33 11.70 11.44
CA GLY A 205 79.22 11.93 12.57
C GLY A 205 78.58 11.67 13.95
N SER A 206 77.34 12.10 14.21
CA SER A 206 76.71 11.95 15.52
C SER A 206 76.35 10.49 15.86
N PRO A 207 75.75 9.67 14.96
CA PRO A 207 75.54 8.26 15.24
C PRO A 207 76.84 7.46 15.32
N ALA A 208 77.88 7.80 14.53
CA ALA A 208 79.19 7.16 14.63
C ALA A 208 79.80 7.34 16.03
N ASN A 209 79.69 8.55 16.59
CA ASN A 209 80.12 8.84 17.96
C ASN A 209 79.28 8.10 19.01
N SER A 210 77.95 8.04 18.85
CA SER A 210 77.07 7.24 19.71
C SER A 210 77.38 5.74 19.63
N CYS A 211 77.86 5.27 18.49
CA CYS A 211 78.38 3.92 18.29
C CYS A 211 79.80 3.73 18.86
N GLY A 212 80.51 4.80 19.25
CA GLY A 212 81.91 4.74 19.69
C GLY A 212 82.87 4.23 18.60
N ILE A 213 82.58 4.51 17.32
CA ILE A 213 83.39 4.08 16.17
C ILE A 213 83.76 5.26 15.27
N SER A 214 84.76 5.09 14.41
CA SER A 214 85.13 6.12 13.44
C SER A 214 84.01 6.34 12.41
N GLY A 215 83.88 7.56 11.86
CA GLY A 215 82.93 7.85 10.78
C GLY A 215 83.15 6.97 9.53
N SER A 216 84.41 6.57 9.27
CA SER A 216 84.75 5.62 8.21
C SER A 216 84.24 4.20 8.49
N ASP A 217 84.34 3.72 9.73
CA ASP A 217 83.81 2.41 10.12
C ASP A 217 82.28 2.41 10.09
N PHE A 218 81.66 3.50 10.56
CA PHE A 218 80.21 3.67 10.52
C PHE A 218 79.66 3.64 9.09
N THR A 219 80.31 4.36 8.16
CA THR A 219 79.94 4.35 6.73
C THR A 219 80.20 2.99 6.08
N LYS A 220 81.25 2.28 6.50
CA LYS A 220 81.55 0.92 6.04
C LYS A 220 80.49 -0.09 6.49
N TYR A 221 79.96 0.05 7.71
CA TYR A 221 78.93 -0.83 8.24
C TYR A 221 77.56 -0.53 7.65
N ASN A 222 77.34 0.70 7.17
CA ASN A 222 76.09 1.16 6.58
C ASN A 222 76.33 1.73 5.17
N ASN A 223 76.75 0.86 4.25
CA ASN A 223 77.34 1.23 2.97
C ASN A 223 76.32 1.50 1.83
N ALA A 224 75.06 1.78 2.15
CA ALA A 224 74.07 2.14 1.14
C ALA A 224 74.46 3.45 0.45
N LYS A 225 74.23 3.55 -0.87
CA LYS A 225 74.58 4.74 -1.65
C LYS A 225 73.76 5.95 -1.13
N GLY A 226 74.45 7.02 -0.73
CA GLY A 226 73.80 8.22 -0.18
C GLY A 226 73.29 8.08 1.26
N PHE A 227 73.69 7.02 1.99
CA PHE A 227 73.21 6.70 3.33
C PHE A 227 73.23 7.88 4.31
N CYS A 228 74.33 8.63 4.36
CA CYS A 228 74.49 9.75 5.29
C CYS A 228 73.60 10.96 4.98
N SER A 229 73.15 11.11 3.74
CA SER A 229 72.23 12.17 3.31
C SER A 229 70.76 11.74 3.36
N SER A 230 70.49 10.47 3.67
CA SER A 230 69.15 9.88 3.68
C SER A 230 68.74 9.36 5.05
N LEU A 231 69.42 9.80 6.12
CA LEU A 231 69.10 9.37 7.48
C LEU A 231 67.72 9.92 7.88
N VAL A 232 66.81 9.03 8.27
CA VAL A 232 65.48 9.39 8.75
C VAL A 232 65.40 9.15 10.25
N PRO A 233 64.86 10.07 11.06
CA PRO A 233 64.65 9.83 12.48
C PRO A 233 63.91 8.51 12.75
N GLY A 234 64.41 7.74 13.71
CA GLY A 234 63.90 6.40 14.07
C GLY A 234 64.52 5.24 13.27
N GLN A 235 65.19 5.50 12.15
CA GLN A 235 65.82 4.47 11.33
C GLN A 235 66.88 3.68 12.13
N HIS A 236 66.79 2.35 12.09
CA HIS A 236 67.78 1.46 12.69
C HIS A 236 69.04 1.34 11.83
N ILE A 237 70.21 1.49 12.44
CA ILE A 237 71.52 1.57 11.78
C ILE A 237 72.57 0.76 12.56
N CYS A 238 73.57 0.20 11.87
CA CYS A 238 74.58 -0.67 12.47
C CYS A 238 75.78 0.07 13.05
N CYS A 239 76.17 -0.26 14.28
CA CYS A 239 77.42 0.13 14.95
C CYS A 239 78.54 -0.91 14.81
N SER A 240 78.30 -2.05 14.15
CA SER A 240 79.33 -3.09 13.94
C SER A 240 79.17 -3.79 12.60
N ALA A 241 80.26 -4.38 12.10
CA ALA A 241 80.34 -5.04 10.80
C ALA A 241 79.56 -6.37 10.75
N ARG A 242 78.22 -6.32 10.71
CA ARG A 242 77.30 -7.47 10.53
C ARG A 242 75.97 -6.98 9.94
N LYS A 243 75.04 -7.90 9.65
CA LYS A 243 73.68 -7.55 9.19
C LYS A 243 72.87 -6.90 10.31
N LEU A 244 72.02 -5.93 9.96
CA LEU A 244 71.07 -5.32 10.88
C LEU A 244 70.09 -6.39 11.41
N PRO A 245 69.79 -6.42 12.72
CA PRO A 245 68.71 -7.26 13.26
C PRO A 245 67.38 -6.99 12.57
N ASP A 246 66.53 -8.02 12.47
CA ASP A 246 65.16 -7.86 11.98
C ASP A 246 64.29 -7.20 13.06
N PHE A 247 64.11 -5.88 12.95
CA PHE A 247 63.24 -5.10 13.85
C PHE A 247 61.77 -5.08 13.40
N ARG A 248 61.39 -5.85 12.38
CA ARG A 248 60.01 -5.87 11.88
C ARG A 248 59.08 -6.52 12.91
N PRO A 249 58.00 -5.85 13.31
CA PRO A 249 57.00 -6.44 14.18
C PRO A 249 56.42 -7.73 13.59
N LYS A 250 56.15 -8.72 14.44
CA LYS A 250 55.55 -10.00 14.04
C LYS A 250 54.06 -10.02 14.39
N PRO A 251 53.23 -10.73 13.61
CA PRO A 251 51.82 -10.94 13.95
C PRO A 251 51.67 -11.58 15.33
N ASN A 252 50.56 -11.29 16.01
CA ASN A 252 50.21 -11.93 17.27
C ASN A 252 49.81 -13.40 17.04
N ALA A 253 49.91 -14.22 18.10
CA ALA A 253 49.62 -15.65 18.03
C ALA A 253 48.15 -15.98 17.69
N ASP A 254 47.24 -15.03 17.89
CA ASP A 254 45.81 -15.14 17.57
C ASP A 254 45.49 -14.80 16.10
N GLY A 255 46.52 -14.56 15.27
CA GLY A 255 46.38 -14.21 13.86
C GLY A 255 46.09 -12.72 13.60
N THR A 256 46.09 -11.88 14.64
CA THR A 256 45.96 -10.43 14.51
C THR A 256 47.31 -9.78 14.19
N CYS A 257 47.28 -8.64 13.51
CA CYS A 257 48.50 -7.90 13.21
C CYS A 257 49.08 -7.26 14.48
N HIS A 258 50.37 -6.92 14.45
CA HIS A 258 50.98 -6.07 15.47
C HIS A 258 50.42 -4.65 15.35
N VAL A 259 49.72 -4.19 16.39
CA VAL A 259 48.99 -2.92 16.37
C VAL A 259 49.89 -1.77 16.81
N TYR A 260 49.83 -0.67 16.06
CA TYR A 260 50.43 0.61 16.41
C TYR A 260 49.36 1.69 16.53
N TYR A 261 49.50 2.52 17.55
CA TYR A 261 48.61 3.65 17.81
C TYR A 261 49.26 4.91 17.25
N VAL A 262 48.67 5.48 16.21
CA VAL A 262 49.22 6.66 15.53
C VAL A 262 49.21 7.86 16.47
N ALA A 263 50.39 8.37 16.81
CA ALA A 263 50.59 9.52 17.67
C ALA A 263 50.47 10.85 16.89
N GLN A 264 50.40 11.96 17.64
CA GLN A 264 50.36 13.28 17.05
C GLN A 264 51.70 13.54 16.36
N ASP A 265 51.67 14.03 15.11
CA ASP A 265 52.82 14.28 14.22
C ASP A 265 53.46 13.04 13.55
N ASP A 266 52.89 11.85 13.75
CA ASP A 266 53.30 10.68 12.98
C ASP A 266 52.96 10.79 11.49
N ASN A 267 53.78 10.12 10.67
CA ASN A 267 53.51 9.86 9.26
C ASN A 267 53.94 8.44 8.91
N CYS A 268 53.65 7.95 7.70
CA CYS A 268 54.09 6.60 7.37
C CYS A 268 55.62 6.46 7.37
N ALA A 269 56.36 7.50 6.98
CA ALA A 269 57.81 7.38 6.80
C ALA A 269 58.55 7.21 8.15
N ASN A 270 58.17 7.97 9.19
CA ASN A 270 58.80 7.83 10.51
C ASN A 270 58.37 6.50 11.19
N ILE A 271 57.09 6.11 11.09
CA ILE A 271 56.59 4.83 11.61
C ILE A 271 57.31 3.67 10.90
N ALA A 272 57.40 3.70 9.57
CA ALA A 272 58.06 2.67 8.79
C ALA A 272 59.55 2.56 9.15
N ALA A 273 60.25 3.69 9.21
CA ALA A 273 61.67 3.75 9.57
C ALA A 273 61.95 3.20 10.98
N ALA A 274 61.12 3.56 11.96
CA ALA A 274 61.24 3.09 13.34
C ALA A 274 61.02 1.58 13.52
N ASN A 275 60.31 0.94 12.57
CA ASN A 275 59.91 -0.46 12.63
C ASN A 275 60.56 -1.33 11.54
N ALA A 276 61.57 -0.81 10.83
CA ALA A 276 62.25 -1.50 9.73
C ALA A 276 61.30 -1.98 8.60
N LEU A 277 60.27 -1.18 8.33
CA LEU A 277 59.29 -1.35 7.26
C LEU A 277 59.49 -0.31 6.16
N SER A 278 58.84 -0.52 5.03
CA SER A 278 58.62 0.48 3.97
C SER A 278 57.20 1.03 4.02
N ASN A 279 56.97 2.21 3.41
CA ASN A 279 55.62 2.74 3.27
C ASN A 279 54.71 1.80 2.47
N ASP A 280 55.24 1.12 1.45
CA ASP A 280 54.47 0.15 0.65
C ASP A 280 54.02 -1.06 1.49
N GLU A 281 54.86 -1.50 2.45
CA GLU A 281 54.48 -2.54 3.41
C GLU A 281 53.38 -2.04 4.36
N LEU A 282 53.46 -0.80 4.85
CA LEU A 282 52.38 -0.22 5.67
C LEU A 282 51.07 -0.10 4.90
N GLU A 283 51.11 0.34 3.64
CA GLU A 283 49.93 0.39 2.75
C GLU A 283 49.33 -1.01 2.56
N LYS A 284 50.18 -2.01 2.31
CA LYS A 284 49.75 -3.41 2.14
C LYS A 284 49.08 -3.94 3.42
N TYR A 285 49.67 -3.70 4.59
CA TYR A 285 49.17 -4.24 5.86
C TYR A 285 47.87 -3.58 6.32
N ASN A 286 47.54 -2.39 5.82
CA ASN A 286 46.40 -1.60 6.29
C ASN A 286 45.24 -1.48 5.29
N ASN A 287 45.28 -2.18 4.16
CA ASN A 287 44.19 -2.16 3.17
C ASN A 287 42.82 -2.64 3.70
N GLN A 288 42.79 -3.35 4.83
CA GLN A 288 41.55 -3.76 5.53
C GLN A 288 41.37 -3.05 6.88
N THR A 289 42.26 -2.12 7.24
CA THR A 289 42.17 -1.34 8.49
C THR A 289 41.08 -0.29 8.36
N TRP A 290 40.20 -0.22 9.37
CA TRP A 290 39.09 0.73 9.40
C TRP A 290 39.59 2.18 9.39
N GLY A 291 39.10 2.98 8.44
CA GLY A 291 39.49 4.38 8.27
C GLY A 291 40.81 4.60 7.52
N TRP A 292 41.51 3.54 7.08
CA TRP A 292 42.79 3.69 6.37
C TRP A 292 42.60 4.40 5.02
N SER A 293 43.15 5.61 4.90
CA SER A 293 43.08 6.44 3.68
C SER A 293 44.43 6.61 2.98
N GLY A 294 45.39 5.75 3.32
CA GLY A 294 46.74 5.75 2.78
C GLY A 294 47.70 6.68 3.51
N CYS A 295 48.98 6.51 3.22
CA CYS A 295 50.10 7.15 3.90
C CYS A 295 50.17 8.67 3.72
N LYS A 296 49.44 9.23 2.75
CA LYS A 296 49.33 10.68 2.55
C LYS A 296 48.41 11.35 3.57
N ASN A 297 47.44 10.60 4.11
CA ASN A 297 46.37 11.11 4.97
C ASN A 297 46.26 10.29 6.27
N LEU A 298 47.41 9.99 6.90
CA LEU A 298 47.44 9.22 8.14
C LEU A 298 46.70 9.96 9.26
N GLN A 299 45.70 9.30 9.87
CA GLN A 299 44.87 9.90 10.91
C GLN A 299 45.46 9.69 12.31
N PHE A 300 45.53 10.77 13.10
CA PHE A 300 45.88 10.71 14.51
C PHE A 300 44.89 9.83 15.29
N ASN A 301 45.39 9.06 16.28
CA ASN A 301 44.60 8.18 17.14
C ASN A 301 43.95 7.00 16.39
N MET A 302 44.47 6.65 15.21
CA MET A 302 44.07 5.48 14.45
C MET A 302 44.92 4.26 14.85
N ASN A 303 44.28 3.08 14.89
CA ASN A 303 44.98 1.81 15.08
C ASN A 303 45.41 1.27 13.71
N ILE A 304 46.70 1.03 13.51
CA ILE A 304 47.24 0.50 12.26
C ILE A 304 48.03 -0.80 12.48
N CYS A 305 48.15 -1.59 11.43
CA CYS A 305 48.97 -2.79 11.39
C CYS A 305 50.40 -2.47 10.97
N LEU A 306 51.37 -2.97 11.74
CA LEU A 306 52.80 -2.98 11.39
C LEU A 306 53.29 -4.36 10.92
N SER A 307 52.40 -5.34 10.83
CA SER A 307 52.69 -6.69 10.32
C SER A 307 51.52 -7.20 9.51
N GLU A 308 51.70 -8.33 8.83
CA GLU A 308 50.57 -9.10 8.29
C GLU A 308 49.66 -9.60 9.43
N GLY A 309 48.42 -9.96 9.10
CA GLY A 309 47.42 -10.43 10.07
C GLY A 309 46.12 -9.62 9.99
N ALA A 310 45.11 -10.06 10.74
CA ALA A 310 43.81 -9.41 10.73
C ALA A 310 43.85 -8.07 11.48
N PRO A 311 43.23 -7.00 10.94
CA PRO A 311 43.32 -5.66 11.51
C PRO A 311 42.69 -5.58 12.91
N PRO A 312 43.10 -4.58 13.72
CA PRO A 312 42.50 -4.34 15.04
C PRO A 312 41.09 -3.77 14.91
N MET A 313 40.33 -3.83 16.02
CA MET A 313 39.11 -3.02 16.14
C MET A 313 39.50 -1.52 16.10
N PRO A 314 38.70 -0.66 15.43
CA PRO A 314 38.95 0.76 15.44
C PRO A 314 38.81 1.34 16.85
N ALA A 315 39.43 2.49 17.08
CA ALA A 315 39.26 3.22 18.33
C ALA A 315 37.78 3.63 18.50
N PRO A 316 37.20 3.49 19.71
CA PRO A 316 35.85 3.94 19.99
C PRO A 316 35.68 5.44 19.72
N ALA A 317 34.57 5.81 19.10
CA ALA A 317 34.17 7.20 18.92
C ALA A 317 33.04 7.54 19.89
N SER A 318 33.20 8.60 20.67
CA SER A 318 32.27 8.96 21.76
C SER A 318 30.83 9.25 21.31
N ASN A 319 30.63 9.61 20.05
CA ASN A 319 29.33 9.93 19.45
C ASN A 319 28.82 8.86 18.47
N ALA A 320 29.54 7.73 18.28
CA ALA A 320 29.10 6.69 17.36
C ALA A 320 27.87 5.95 17.91
N LYS A 321 26.82 5.89 17.09
CA LYS A 321 25.56 5.16 17.32
C LYS A 321 25.51 3.82 16.59
N CYS A 322 26.26 3.68 15.50
CA CYS A 322 26.32 2.48 14.69
C CYS A 322 27.75 2.16 14.21
N GLY A 323 27.95 0.96 13.68
CA GLY A 323 29.23 0.52 13.16
C GLY A 323 30.22 0.06 14.24
N PRO A 324 31.47 -0.24 13.87
CA PRO A 324 32.45 -0.87 14.78
C PRO A 324 33.05 0.08 15.82
N GLN A 325 32.79 1.39 15.71
CA GLN A 325 33.34 2.43 16.60
C GLN A 325 32.45 2.74 17.81
N VAL A 326 31.29 2.08 17.95
CA VAL A 326 30.43 2.22 19.13
C VAL A 326 31.20 1.75 20.37
N ALA A 327 31.13 2.53 21.45
CA ALA A 327 31.84 2.24 22.68
C ALA A 327 31.50 0.86 23.26
N GLY A 328 32.52 0.07 23.61
CA GLY A 328 32.36 -1.28 24.15
C GLY A 328 32.17 -2.39 23.12
N THR A 329 32.19 -2.08 21.81
CA THR A 329 32.09 -3.09 20.75
C THR A 329 33.23 -4.10 20.81
N LYS A 330 32.89 -5.39 20.84
CA LYS A 330 33.86 -6.49 20.84
C LYS A 330 34.07 -7.01 19.42
N ARG A 331 35.26 -7.56 19.17
CA ARG A 331 35.60 -8.20 17.89
C ARG A 331 34.69 -9.42 17.65
N PRO A 332 34.03 -9.54 16.49
CA PRO A 332 33.22 -10.70 16.15
C PRO A 332 34.08 -11.95 15.91
N THR A 333 33.58 -13.12 16.32
CA THR A 333 34.26 -14.42 16.18
C THR A 333 33.72 -15.26 15.00
N ASN A 334 32.63 -14.83 14.38
CA ASN A 334 31.83 -15.59 13.41
C ASN A 334 31.97 -15.07 11.95
N GLY A 335 32.99 -14.27 11.65
CA GLY A 335 33.21 -13.74 10.29
C GLY A 335 32.29 -12.58 9.88
N THR A 336 31.52 -11.99 10.81
CA THR A 336 30.72 -10.78 10.57
C THR A 336 31.62 -9.62 10.12
N LYS A 337 31.21 -8.89 9.07
CA LYS A 337 31.96 -7.71 8.61
C LYS A 337 31.85 -6.60 9.65
N LEU A 338 32.94 -5.86 9.86
CA LEU A 338 32.97 -4.77 10.85
C LEU A 338 31.89 -3.70 10.61
N ALA A 339 31.53 -3.44 9.34
CA ALA A 339 30.50 -2.47 8.97
C ALA A 339 29.08 -2.87 9.39
N ASP A 340 28.84 -4.16 9.63
CA ASP A 340 27.53 -4.70 10.01
C ASP A 340 27.36 -4.77 11.55
N LEU A 341 28.38 -4.37 12.31
CA LEU A 341 28.31 -4.30 13.77
C LEU A 341 27.48 -3.10 14.21
N ASN A 342 26.67 -3.29 15.26
CA ASN A 342 25.81 -2.25 15.83
C ASN A 342 24.96 -1.57 14.74
N PRO A 343 24.02 -2.30 14.10
CA PRO A 343 23.17 -1.72 13.06
C PRO A 343 22.33 -0.58 13.63
N CYS A 344 21.98 0.37 12.78
CA CYS A 344 21.07 1.44 13.17
C CYS A 344 19.67 0.88 13.50
N PRO A 345 18.94 1.54 14.42
CA PRO A 345 17.52 1.26 14.64
C PRO A 345 16.74 1.28 13.31
N LEU A 346 15.76 0.37 13.18
CA LEU A 346 14.93 0.20 11.98
C LEU A 346 15.72 -0.06 10.68
N ASN A 347 16.96 -0.55 10.78
CA ASN A 347 17.87 -0.70 9.65
C ASN A 347 18.04 0.60 8.86
N ALA A 348 18.08 1.76 9.53
CA ALA A 348 18.49 3.01 8.90
C ALA A 348 19.94 2.90 8.37
N CYS A 349 20.33 3.82 7.49
CA CYS A 349 21.69 3.82 6.94
C CYS A 349 22.68 4.27 8.02
N CYS A 350 23.80 3.57 8.09
CA CYS A 350 24.93 3.94 8.94
C CYS A 350 26.00 4.59 8.08
N ASP A 351 26.42 5.81 8.44
CA ASP A 351 27.51 6.51 7.75
C ASP A 351 28.91 6.11 8.28
N VAL A 352 29.98 6.54 7.62
CA VAL A 352 31.37 6.23 8.07
C VAL A 352 31.71 6.83 9.43
N TRP A 353 30.93 7.82 9.89
CA TRP A 353 31.09 8.49 11.19
C TRP A 353 30.31 7.80 12.31
N GLY A 354 29.66 6.67 12.01
CA GLY A 354 28.86 5.91 12.95
C GLY A 354 27.55 6.60 13.32
N GLN A 355 27.00 7.45 12.44
CA GLN A 355 25.71 8.09 12.62
C GLN A 355 24.62 7.38 11.81
N CYS A 356 23.42 7.37 12.38
CA CYS A 356 22.24 6.77 11.77
C CYS A 356 21.38 7.84 11.10
N GLY A 357 20.95 7.58 9.88
CA GLY A 357 19.97 8.42 9.21
C GLY A 357 19.39 7.77 7.96
N ILE A 358 18.39 8.44 7.39
CA ILE A 358 17.61 7.95 6.24
C ILE A 358 17.70 8.87 5.04
N THR A 359 18.50 9.94 5.10
CA THR A 359 18.67 10.89 4.00
C THR A 359 19.89 10.53 3.14
N ALA A 360 20.05 11.22 2.01
CA ALA A 360 21.19 11.02 1.11
C ALA A 360 22.55 11.19 1.83
N ASP A 361 22.61 12.07 2.84
CA ASP A 361 23.81 12.30 3.64
C ASP A 361 24.27 11.05 4.40
N PHE A 362 23.37 10.13 4.76
CA PHE A 362 23.70 8.90 5.48
C PHE A 362 23.69 7.67 4.56
N CYS A 363 22.85 7.68 3.54
CA CYS A 363 22.56 6.50 2.73
C CYS A 363 23.36 6.38 1.43
N THR A 364 24.06 7.42 0.99
CA THR A 364 24.80 7.37 -0.27
C THR A 364 26.12 6.60 -0.11
N ASP A 365 26.28 5.51 -0.86
CA ASP A 365 27.54 4.75 -0.87
C ASP A 365 28.61 5.48 -1.71
N THR A 366 29.53 6.15 -1.02
CA THR A 366 30.67 6.84 -1.61
C THR A 366 32.00 6.24 -1.15
N ARG A 367 32.02 4.96 -0.77
CA ARG A 367 33.21 4.32 -0.22
C ARG A 367 34.38 4.28 -1.21
N THR A 368 35.61 4.43 -0.69
CA THR A 368 36.85 4.48 -1.49
C THR A 368 37.61 3.15 -1.54
N GLY A 369 37.01 2.05 -1.09
CA GLY A 369 37.56 0.69 -1.15
C GLY A 369 37.98 0.13 0.20
N ASN A 370 38.63 0.93 1.05
CA ASN A 370 38.97 0.53 2.43
C ASN A 370 37.75 0.71 3.36
N PRO A 371 37.57 -0.16 4.36
CA PRO A 371 36.43 -0.08 5.27
C PRO A 371 36.46 1.22 6.11
N GLY A 372 35.31 1.84 6.35
CA GLY A 372 35.21 3.09 7.11
C GLY A 372 35.76 4.33 6.39
N THR A 373 35.83 4.32 5.05
CA THR A 373 36.29 5.47 4.25
C THR A 373 35.24 5.93 3.25
N ALA A 374 35.23 7.23 2.92
CA ALA A 374 34.34 7.85 1.96
C ALA A 374 35.11 8.82 1.04
N LYS A 375 34.52 9.15 -0.11
CA LYS A 375 35.06 10.18 -1.01
C LYS A 375 35.13 11.54 -0.29
N PRO A 376 36.15 12.38 -0.57
CA PRO A 376 36.25 13.72 -0.01
C PRO A 376 34.96 14.53 -0.21
N GLY A 377 34.48 15.18 0.86
CA GLY A 377 33.26 15.99 0.84
C GLY A 377 31.95 15.20 0.97
N THR A 378 32.00 13.90 1.29
CA THR A 378 30.82 13.05 1.51
C THR A 378 30.93 12.29 2.82
N ASN A 379 29.81 11.96 3.46
CA ASN A 379 29.82 11.15 4.68
C ASN A 379 29.98 9.67 4.36
N GLY A 380 29.38 9.20 3.26
CA GLY A 380 29.48 7.81 2.80
C GLY A 380 28.79 6.81 3.70
N CYS A 381 28.15 5.81 3.10
CA CYS A 381 27.42 4.78 3.82
C CYS A 381 28.24 3.49 3.99
N ILE A 382 28.23 2.91 5.20
CA ILE A 382 28.91 1.64 5.52
C ILE A 382 27.98 0.43 5.57
N SER A 383 26.72 0.62 5.97
CA SER A 383 25.70 -0.45 6.03
C SER A 383 24.28 0.06 5.79
N THR A 384 23.44 -0.83 5.25
CA THR A 384 22.05 -0.58 4.81
C THR A 384 21.88 0.59 3.83
N CYS A 385 22.86 0.74 2.94
CA CYS A 385 22.97 1.85 2.00
C CYS A 385 21.86 1.89 0.94
N GLY A 386 21.75 3.03 0.27
CA GLY A 386 20.76 3.32 -0.77
C GLY A 386 19.51 4.00 -0.23
N MET A 387 18.77 4.67 -1.09
CA MET A 387 17.51 5.36 -0.75
C MET A 387 16.29 4.66 -1.37
N ASN A 388 16.51 3.50 -1.97
CA ASN A 388 15.46 2.75 -2.65
C ASN A 388 14.73 1.86 -1.65
N MET A 389 13.43 1.74 -1.88
CA MET A 389 12.55 0.85 -1.14
C MET A 389 12.89 -0.61 -1.43
N VAL A 390 12.80 -1.45 -0.40
CA VAL A 390 12.93 -2.90 -0.57
C VAL A 390 11.67 -3.41 -1.29
N ARG A 391 11.83 -3.98 -2.49
CA ARG A 391 10.72 -4.58 -3.24
C ARG A 391 10.46 -6.00 -2.76
N GLY A 392 9.19 -6.39 -2.71
CA GLY A 392 8.75 -7.75 -2.39
C GLY A 392 7.74 -8.25 -3.42
N ASP A 393 7.22 -9.45 -3.18
CA ASP A 393 6.18 -10.05 -4.01
C ASP A 393 4.90 -9.20 -3.99
N PRO A 394 4.11 -9.18 -5.08
CA PRO A 394 2.81 -8.51 -5.09
C PRO A 394 1.84 -9.15 -4.07
N PRO A 395 0.88 -8.39 -3.51
CA PRO A 395 -0.15 -8.96 -2.65
C PRO A 395 -1.10 -9.87 -3.46
N SER A 396 -1.65 -10.91 -2.82
CA SER A 396 -2.70 -11.75 -3.41
C SER A 396 -3.99 -10.97 -3.69
N THR A 397 -4.24 -9.90 -2.94
CA THR A 397 -5.35 -8.98 -3.14
C THR A 397 -4.88 -7.58 -2.74
N PHE A 398 -5.00 -6.63 -3.66
CA PHE A 398 -4.74 -5.22 -3.35
C PHE A 398 -5.88 -4.68 -2.48
N ARG A 399 -5.62 -4.39 -1.20
CA ARG A 399 -6.66 -3.99 -0.25
C ARG A 399 -7.10 -2.55 -0.50
N LYS A 400 -8.41 -2.32 -0.47
CA LYS A 400 -9.02 -0.99 -0.40
C LYS A 400 -9.69 -0.89 0.95
N VAL A 401 -8.99 -0.31 1.92
CA VAL A 401 -9.46 -0.12 3.29
C VAL A 401 -10.15 1.24 3.38
N ALA A 402 -11.30 1.31 4.06
CA ALA A 402 -11.93 2.57 4.41
C ALA A 402 -12.22 2.62 5.90
N TYR A 403 -11.85 3.73 6.52
CA TYR A 403 -12.30 4.08 7.85
C TYR A 403 -13.66 4.77 7.78
N TYR A 404 -14.56 4.39 8.69
CA TYR A 404 -15.85 5.02 8.90
C TYR A 404 -15.92 5.50 10.33
N GLU A 405 -16.06 6.82 10.52
CA GLU A 405 -16.17 7.44 11.83
C GLU A 405 -17.56 7.14 12.40
N GLY A 406 -17.70 6.10 13.22
CA GLY A 406 -18.94 5.72 13.90
C GLY A 406 -19.48 6.78 14.86
N PHE A 407 -18.69 7.82 15.16
CA PHE A 407 -19.11 9.00 15.90
C PHE A 407 -19.57 10.17 15.02
N ASN A 408 -19.59 10.01 13.69
CA ASN A 408 -19.92 11.11 12.76
C ASN A 408 -21.29 11.76 13.03
N LEU A 409 -22.29 11.01 13.49
CA LEU A 409 -23.61 11.56 13.83
C LEU A 409 -23.58 12.58 14.99
N LYS A 410 -22.49 12.68 15.73
CA LYS A 410 -22.29 13.74 16.75
C LYS A 410 -21.96 15.10 16.13
N ARG A 411 -21.49 15.14 14.88
CA ARG A 411 -21.24 16.39 14.15
C ARG A 411 -22.54 17.16 13.92
N ASN A 412 -22.40 18.45 13.64
CA ASN A 412 -23.53 19.31 13.32
C ASN A 412 -24.03 19.11 11.89
N CYS A 413 -23.12 18.82 10.96
CA CYS A 413 -23.39 18.49 9.56
C CYS A 413 -22.34 17.49 9.04
N LEU A 414 -22.35 17.21 7.73
CA LEU A 414 -21.53 16.14 7.13
C LEU A 414 -21.79 14.78 7.82
N LEU A 415 -23.06 14.40 7.88
CA LEU A 415 -23.49 13.18 8.53
C LEU A 415 -23.69 12.10 7.49
N ARG A 416 -23.46 10.85 7.89
CA ARG A 416 -23.62 9.68 7.02
C ARG A 416 -23.97 8.47 7.86
N ASP A 417 -25.08 7.82 7.53
CA ASP A 417 -25.44 6.53 8.12
C ASP A 417 -24.60 5.41 7.49
N ALA A 418 -24.20 4.41 8.29
CA ALA A 418 -23.35 3.31 7.86
C ALA A 418 -23.94 2.54 6.67
N LEU A 419 -25.26 2.43 6.56
CA LEU A 419 -25.92 1.77 5.42
C LEU A 419 -25.86 2.58 4.13
N GLN A 420 -25.51 3.87 4.18
CA GLN A 420 -25.22 4.68 2.99
C GLN A 420 -23.80 4.43 2.43
N ILE A 421 -23.06 3.48 2.98
CA ILE A 421 -21.72 3.12 2.49
C ILE A 421 -21.82 2.23 1.26
N HIS A 422 -21.22 2.67 0.15
CA HIS A 422 -21.09 1.87 -1.08
C HIS A 422 -20.03 0.77 -0.90
N ALA A 423 -20.42 -0.33 -0.25
CA ALA A 423 -19.54 -1.38 0.23
C ALA A 423 -18.68 -2.03 -0.87
N SER A 424 -19.20 -2.14 -2.09
CA SER A 424 -18.50 -2.75 -3.25
C SER A 424 -17.22 -2.03 -3.69
N GLN A 425 -16.98 -0.80 -3.23
CA GLN A 425 -15.76 -0.05 -3.53
C GLN A 425 -14.57 -0.46 -2.66
N TYR A 426 -14.82 -1.19 -1.57
CA TYR A 426 -13.85 -1.51 -0.53
C TYR A 426 -13.68 -3.02 -0.37
N THR A 427 -12.51 -3.45 0.06
CA THR A 427 -12.28 -4.84 0.49
C THR A 427 -12.36 -4.99 2.00
N HIS A 428 -12.09 -3.91 2.75
CA HIS A 428 -12.19 -3.87 4.21
C HIS A 428 -12.81 -2.54 4.64
N LEU A 429 -13.65 -2.59 5.66
CA LEU A 429 -14.32 -1.44 6.24
C LEU A 429 -14.06 -1.44 7.75
N HIS A 430 -13.53 -0.33 8.26
CA HIS A 430 -13.10 -0.18 9.64
C HIS A 430 -14.06 0.75 10.37
N PHE A 431 -14.77 0.24 11.37
CA PHE A 431 -15.59 1.06 12.26
C PHE A 431 -14.69 1.73 13.31
N THR A 432 -14.66 3.06 13.31
CA THR A 432 -13.85 3.87 14.22
C THR A 432 -14.71 4.71 15.16
N PHE A 433 -14.63 4.57 16.48
CA PHE A 433 -13.79 3.63 17.23
C PHE A 433 -14.64 2.83 18.21
N GLY A 434 -14.22 1.59 18.43
CA GLY A 434 -14.47 0.91 19.68
C GLY A 434 -13.60 1.52 20.79
N SER A 435 -14.18 1.69 21.97
CA SER A 435 -13.51 2.18 23.17
C SER A 435 -13.36 1.06 24.21
N LEU A 436 -12.39 1.23 25.11
CA LEU A 436 -12.16 0.31 26.22
C LEU A 436 -12.40 1.03 27.55
N THR A 437 -13.10 0.37 28.47
CA THR A 437 -13.20 0.84 29.86
C THR A 437 -11.87 0.64 30.60
N PRO A 438 -11.68 1.25 31.79
CA PRO A 438 -10.50 0.98 32.62
C PRO A 438 -10.33 -0.49 33.04
N ASP A 439 -11.40 -1.28 33.03
CA ASP A 439 -11.36 -2.72 33.28
C ASP A 439 -11.34 -3.58 31.99
N TYR A 440 -11.09 -2.92 30.85
CA TYR A 440 -10.91 -3.49 29.50
C TYR A 440 -12.16 -4.08 28.86
N GLN A 441 -13.35 -3.65 29.25
CA GLN A 441 -14.59 -4.00 28.55
C GLN A 441 -14.73 -3.18 27.27
N VAL A 442 -15.19 -3.82 26.20
CA VAL A 442 -15.41 -3.16 24.90
C VAL A 442 -16.74 -2.40 24.92
N GLN A 443 -16.72 -1.17 24.40
CA GLN A 443 -17.89 -0.32 24.17
C GLN A 443 -17.79 0.34 22.79
N VAL A 444 -18.92 0.65 22.16
CA VAL A 444 -18.98 1.25 20.80
C VAL A 444 -19.50 2.70 20.83
N GLY A 445 -19.20 3.42 21.91
CA GLY A 445 -19.56 4.83 22.08
C GLY A 445 -20.95 5.04 22.70
N ASP A 446 -21.59 6.16 22.33
CA ASP A 446 -22.91 6.53 22.86
C ASP A 446 -24.05 5.90 22.05
N ILE A 447 -25.29 6.35 22.28
CA ILE A 447 -26.47 5.81 21.60
C ILE A 447 -26.42 5.97 20.06
N LEU A 448 -25.83 7.06 19.57
CA LEU A 448 -25.70 7.30 18.13
C LEU A 448 -24.62 6.39 17.53
N SER A 449 -23.47 6.28 18.18
CA SER A 449 -22.41 5.36 17.71
C SER A 449 -22.80 3.89 17.83
N SER A 450 -23.57 3.52 18.86
CA SER A 450 -24.13 2.17 19.00
C SER A 450 -25.10 1.84 17.88
N TYR A 451 -25.97 2.79 17.50
CA TYR A 451 -26.85 2.65 16.33
C TYR A 451 -26.05 2.44 15.04
N GLU A 452 -25.02 3.27 14.80
CA GLU A 452 -24.15 3.10 13.63
C GLU A 452 -23.38 1.77 13.64
N PHE A 453 -22.99 1.28 14.82
CA PHE A 453 -22.34 -0.02 14.95
C PHE A 453 -23.27 -1.18 14.58
N GLU A 454 -24.54 -1.13 15.02
CA GLU A 454 -25.54 -2.12 14.60
C GLU A 454 -25.77 -2.10 13.09
N ASN A 455 -25.81 -0.92 12.47
CA ASN A 455 -25.91 -0.79 11.02
C ASN A 455 -24.64 -1.24 10.29
N PHE A 456 -23.46 -0.92 10.80
CA PHE A 456 -22.18 -1.37 10.26
C PHE A 456 -22.08 -2.89 10.20
N LYS A 457 -22.58 -3.61 11.23
CA LYS A 457 -22.63 -5.08 11.23
C LYS A 457 -23.46 -5.65 10.08
N ARG A 458 -24.41 -4.89 9.52
CA ARG A 458 -25.29 -5.34 8.43
C ARG A 458 -24.64 -5.22 7.05
N ILE A 459 -23.53 -4.49 6.91
CA ILE A 459 -22.84 -4.28 5.63
C ILE A 459 -22.27 -5.60 5.10
N ARG A 460 -22.43 -5.86 3.80
CA ARG A 460 -21.93 -7.07 3.10
C ARG A 460 -20.94 -6.71 2.00
N GLY A 461 -20.02 -7.62 1.69
CA GLY A 461 -18.98 -7.45 0.66
C GLY A 461 -17.57 -7.28 1.25
N PRO A 462 -17.26 -6.16 1.91
CA PRO A 462 -15.97 -5.95 2.56
C PRO A 462 -15.90 -6.65 3.93
N ALA A 463 -14.68 -7.00 4.35
CA ALA A 463 -14.43 -7.45 5.72
C ALA A 463 -14.72 -6.32 6.72
N ARG A 464 -15.53 -6.59 7.73
CA ARG A 464 -15.93 -5.64 8.79
C ARG A 464 -14.98 -5.72 9.97
N ILE A 465 -14.22 -4.67 10.18
CA ILE A 465 -13.17 -4.56 11.20
C ILE A 465 -13.60 -3.53 12.26
N LEU A 466 -13.41 -3.82 13.54
CA LEU A 466 -13.56 -2.84 14.61
C LEU A 466 -12.19 -2.32 15.02
N SER A 467 -12.01 -0.99 14.93
CA SER A 467 -10.76 -0.32 15.31
C SER A 467 -10.85 0.16 16.76
N PHE A 468 -9.79 -0.07 17.55
CA PHE A 468 -9.67 0.41 18.91
C PHE A 468 -8.54 1.42 19.03
N GLY A 469 -8.82 2.57 19.63
CA GLY A 469 -7.84 3.61 19.89
C GLY A 469 -8.18 4.92 19.19
N GLY A 470 -7.30 5.34 18.30
CA GLY A 470 -7.27 6.68 17.72
C GLY A 470 -6.61 7.71 18.64
N TRP A 471 -6.30 8.86 18.05
CA TRP A 471 -5.62 9.99 18.69
C TRP A 471 -6.22 10.37 20.06
N ASP A 472 -7.52 10.68 20.12
CA ASP A 472 -8.16 11.15 21.35
C ASP A 472 -8.11 10.10 22.47
N PHE A 473 -8.40 8.83 22.17
CA PHE A 473 -8.37 7.77 23.17
C PHE A 473 -6.95 7.54 23.69
N SER A 474 -5.95 7.67 22.82
CA SER A 474 -4.54 7.40 23.14
C SER A 474 -3.85 8.56 23.88
N THR A 475 -4.35 9.79 23.72
CA THR A 475 -3.69 11.01 24.23
C THR A 475 -4.47 11.72 25.33
N ASN A 476 -5.78 11.49 25.49
CA ASN A 476 -6.56 12.18 26.51
C ASN A 476 -6.18 11.73 27.94
N PRO A 477 -5.99 12.65 28.91
CA PRO A 477 -5.67 12.32 30.31
C PRO A 477 -6.61 11.29 30.97
N GLY A 478 -7.87 11.20 30.52
CA GLY A 478 -8.84 10.24 31.03
C GLY A 478 -8.61 8.80 30.55
N THR A 479 -7.97 8.59 29.41
CA THR A 479 -7.92 7.29 28.71
C THR A 479 -6.53 6.82 28.30
N TYR A 480 -5.52 7.70 28.21
CA TYR A 480 -4.16 7.37 27.71
C TYR A 480 -3.51 6.16 28.42
N LYS A 481 -3.84 5.96 29.71
CA LYS A 481 -3.30 4.85 30.53
C LYS A 481 -3.88 3.49 30.15
N ILE A 482 -5.05 3.43 29.50
CA ILE A 482 -5.78 2.17 29.29
C ILE A 482 -4.97 1.24 28.38
N PHE A 483 -4.43 1.72 27.27
CA PHE A 483 -3.52 0.89 26.46
C PHE A 483 -2.20 0.62 27.16
N ARG A 484 -1.56 1.64 27.77
CA ARG A 484 -0.28 1.49 28.48
C ARG A 484 -0.32 0.42 29.57
N GLU A 485 -1.36 0.44 30.41
CA GLU A 485 -1.59 -0.56 31.46
C GLU A 485 -2.13 -1.87 30.90
N GLY A 486 -2.94 -1.81 29.84
CA GLY A 486 -3.56 -2.96 29.20
C GLY A 486 -2.57 -3.87 28.49
N VAL A 487 -1.54 -3.32 27.84
CA VAL A 487 -0.48 -4.11 27.16
C VAL A 487 0.50 -4.74 28.15
N ALA A 488 0.55 -4.27 29.40
CA ALA A 488 1.43 -4.81 30.43
C ALA A 488 1.11 -6.29 30.72
N SER A 489 2.13 -7.06 31.09
CA SER A 489 2.03 -8.52 31.26
C SER A 489 0.89 -8.97 32.20
N ALA A 490 0.59 -8.19 33.24
CA ALA A 490 -0.47 -8.48 34.22
C ALA A 490 -1.89 -8.38 33.64
N ASN A 491 -2.11 -7.53 32.63
CA ASN A 491 -3.44 -7.19 32.12
C ASN A 491 -3.70 -7.69 30.68
N ARG A 492 -2.62 -7.91 29.92
CA ARG A 492 -2.64 -8.22 28.49
C ARG A 492 -3.60 -9.33 28.08
N LEU A 493 -3.63 -10.42 28.85
CA LEU A 493 -4.51 -11.55 28.55
C LEU A 493 -5.98 -11.16 28.69
N LYS A 494 -6.34 -10.42 29.74
CA LYS A 494 -7.72 -9.95 29.97
C LYS A 494 -8.16 -9.00 28.86
N LEU A 495 -7.30 -8.04 28.50
CA LEU A 495 -7.56 -7.13 27.39
C LEU A 495 -7.81 -7.90 26.08
N ALA A 496 -6.92 -8.83 25.73
CA ALA A 496 -7.04 -9.61 24.50
C ALA A 496 -8.30 -10.49 24.48
N GLN A 497 -8.65 -11.13 25.60
CA GLN A 497 -9.85 -11.95 25.74
C GLN A 497 -11.13 -11.15 25.56
N ASN A 498 -11.21 -9.97 26.18
CA ASN A 498 -12.40 -9.12 26.07
C ASN A 498 -12.61 -8.60 24.65
N ILE A 499 -11.53 -8.17 23.98
CA ILE A 499 -11.58 -7.76 22.56
C ILE A 499 -12.02 -8.95 21.70
N ALA A 500 -11.35 -10.09 21.78
CA ALA A 500 -11.66 -11.26 20.96
C ALA A 500 -13.11 -11.75 21.18
N ALA A 501 -13.57 -11.81 22.44
CA ALA A 501 -14.95 -12.17 22.77
C ALA A 501 -15.96 -11.22 22.13
N PHE A 502 -15.69 -9.91 22.13
CA PHE A 502 -16.57 -8.93 21.49
C PHE A 502 -16.61 -9.07 19.97
N ILE A 503 -15.46 -9.26 19.32
CA ILE A 503 -15.35 -9.48 17.87
C ILE A 503 -16.16 -10.72 17.47
N THR A 504 -15.96 -11.85 18.15
CA THR A 504 -16.68 -13.10 17.88
C THR A 504 -18.18 -12.98 18.15
N ALA A 505 -18.58 -12.38 19.28
CA ALA A 505 -19.98 -12.24 19.64
C ALA A 505 -20.78 -11.38 18.66
N ASN A 506 -20.11 -10.46 17.95
CA ASN A 506 -20.73 -9.56 16.97
C ASN A 506 -20.53 -9.99 15.51
N GLY A 507 -19.93 -11.16 15.26
CA GLY A 507 -19.72 -11.68 13.91
C GLY A 507 -18.87 -10.78 13.02
N LEU A 508 -17.88 -10.08 13.61
CA LEU A 508 -16.94 -9.22 12.91
C LEU A 508 -15.77 -10.03 12.33
N ASP A 509 -15.19 -9.53 11.24
CA ASP A 509 -14.17 -10.23 10.45
C ASP A 509 -12.74 -9.97 10.98
N GLY A 510 -12.56 -9.00 11.87
CA GLY A 510 -11.27 -8.75 12.49
C GLY A 510 -11.24 -7.54 13.42
N VAL A 511 -10.03 -7.21 13.88
CA VAL A 511 -9.73 -6.11 14.77
C VAL A 511 -8.56 -5.30 14.23
N ASP A 512 -8.64 -3.99 14.40
CA ASP A 512 -7.56 -3.03 14.17
C ASP A 512 -7.20 -2.36 15.49
N ILE A 513 -5.90 -2.22 15.78
CA ILE A 513 -5.43 -1.59 17.01
C ILE A 513 -4.62 -0.35 16.63
N ASP A 514 -5.22 0.80 16.91
CA ASP A 514 -4.72 2.11 16.53
C ASP A 514 -4.28 2.87 17.80
N TRP A 515 -3.22 2.38 18.45
CA TRP A 515 -2.65 3.03 19.63
C TRP A 515 -1.63 4.09 19.21
N GLU A 516 -1.88 5.34 19.61
CA GLU A 516 -1.09 6.52 19.21
C GLU A 516 -0.38 7.22 20.39
N TYR A 517 0.89 6.96 20.71
CA TYR A 517 1.73 5.88 20.17
C TYR A 517 2.49 5.14 21.29
N PRO A 518 2.76 3.83 21.15
CA PRO A 518 3.63 3.09 22.05
C PRO A 518 5.00 3.76 22.20
N GLY A 519 5.42 4.05 23.43
CA GLY A 519 6.75 4.63 23.70
C GLY A 519 6.94 6.10 23.30
N ALA A 520 5.87 6.82 22.91
CA ALA A 520 5.97 8.23 22.52
C ALA A 520 6.46 9.11 23.69
N PRO A 521 7.56 9.87 23.55
CA PRO A 521 8.19 10.57 24.66
C PRO A 521 7.61 11.97 24.93
N ASP A 522 6.90 12.57 23.98
CA ASP A 522 6.69 14.03 23.91
C ASP A 522 5.24 14.46 23.65
N ILE A 523 4.26 13.60 23.95
CA ILE A 523 2.84 13.95 23.88
C ILE A 523 2.51 14.92 25.02
N PRO A 524 1.95 16.13 24.75
CA PRO A 524 1.59 17.09 25.78
C PRO A 524 0.61 16.52 26.82
N ASP A 525 0.67 17.06 28.05
CA ASP A 525 -0.25 16.79 29.15
C ASP A 525 -0.31 15.34 29.68
N ILE A 526 0.48 14.42 29.11
CA ILE A 526 0.64 13.04 29.61
C ILE A 526 2.12 12.68 29.83
N PRO A 527 2.44 11.73 30.72
CA PRO A 527 3.83 11.28 30.91
C PRO A 527 4.42 10.64 29.64
N PRO A 528 5.76 10.65 29.47
CA PRO A 528 6.43 9.87 28.43
C PRO A 528 6.02 8.39 28.45
N GLY A 529 5.94 7.78 27.26
CA GLY A 529 5.74 6.33 27.11
C GLY A 529 6.93 5.51 27.63
N SER A 530 6.69 4.22 27.88
CA SER A 530 7.74 3.30 28.32
C SER A 530 8.51 2.75 27.12
N GLU A 531 9.82 2.54 27.26
CA GLU A 531 10.63 1.84 26.24
C GLU A 531 10.15 0.38 26.04
N GLU A 532 9.45 -0.19 27.02
CA GLU A 532 8.88 -1.54 26.93
C GLU A 532 7.57 -1.60 26.13
N ASP A 533 6.93 -0.45 25.84
CA ASP A 533 5.62 -0.37 25.21
C ASP A 533 5.58 -1.12 23.87
N GLY A 534 6.65 -1.01 23.06
CA GLY A 534 6.75 -1.72 21.78
C GLY A 534 6.72 -3.25 21.92
N ASN A 535 7.49 -3.81 22.87
CA ASN A 535 7.51 -5.24 23.15
C ASN A 535 6.18 -5.72 23.75
N ASN A 536 5.60 -4.91 24.63
CA ASN A 536 4.32 -5.23 25.27
C ASN A 536 3.16 -5.19 24.26
N TYR A 537 3.16 -4.23 23.35
CA TYR A 537 2.18 -4.10 22.28
C TYR A 537 2.20 -5.31 21.35
N LEU A 538 3.37 -5.67 20.86
CA LEU A 538 3.57 -6.85 20.04
C LEU A 538 3.10 -8.15 20.69
N ALA A 539 3.40 -8.32 21.99
CA ALA A 539 2.92 -9.47 22.71
C ALA A 539 1.38 -9.47 22.88
N LEU A 540 0.72 -8.31 22.96
CA LEU A 540 -0.74 -8.22 22.89
C LEU A 540 -1.24 -8.73 21.52
N LEU A 541 -0.64 -8.27 20.42
CA LEU A 541 -1.01 -8.68 19.07
C LEU A 541 -0.84 -10.20 18.86
N ILE A 542 0.23 -10.81 19.40
CA ILE A 542 0.42 -12.27 19.36
C ILE A 542 -0.72 -12.99 20.08
N ILE A 543 -1.14 -12.52 21.25
CA ILE A 543 -2.24 -13.15 21.99
C ILE A 543 -3.56 -12.97 21.23
N LEU A 544 -3.86 -11.76 20.75
CA LEU A 544 -5.05 -11.50 19.93
C LEU A 544 -5.10 -12.42 18.70
N LYS A 545 -4.00 -12.55 17.97
CA LYS A 545 -3.92 -13.43 16.78
C LYS A 545 -4.08 -14.92 17.09
N ASN A 546 -3.79 -15.37 18.31
CA ASN A 546 -3.98 -16.76 18.74
C ASN A 546 -5.39 -17.03 19.32
N LEU A 547 -6.03 -16.00 19.90
CA LEU A 547 -7.43 -16.07 20.37
C LEU A 547 -8.40 -15.97 19.19
N LEU A 548 -7.99 -15.24 18.16
CA LEU A 548 -8.55 -15.29 16.82
C LEU A 548 -7.80 -16.40 16.03
N PRO A 549 -8.28 -16.90 14.90
CA PRO A 549 -7.55 -17.94 14.16
C PRO A 549 -6.19 -17.43 13.59
N GLY A 550 -5.06 -17.92 14.10
CA GLY A 550 -3.70 -17.64 13.59
C GLY A 550 -2.54 -17.89 14.59
N LYS A 551 -1.27 -17.93 14.16
CA LYS A 551 -0.05 -18.07 15.02
C LYS A 551 1.08 -17.12 14.56
N ALA A 552 1.90 -16.56 15.48
CA ALA A 552 3.07 -15.69 15.14
C ALA A 552 4.08 -15.30 16.30
N TYR A 553 5.09 -14.44 16.00
CA TYR A 553 6.36 -14.02 16.71
C TYR A 553 6.69 -12.46 16.52
N PRO A 554 7.79 -11.76 17.02
CA PRO A 554 8.14 -10.21 17.07
C PRO A 554 8.59 -9.11 15.88
N LEU A 555 8.04 -7.88 15.73
CA LEU A 555 8.35 -6.71 14.77
C LEU A 555 8.48 -6.82 13.20
N ASP A 556 9.58 -7.29 12.60
CA ASP A 556 9.46 -8.00 11.29
C ASP A 556 8.44 -9.13 11.45
N GLU A 557 8.32 -9.57 12.68
CA GLU A 557 7.33 -10.45 13.13
C GLU A 557 6.02 -9.77 13.67
N ILE A 558 5.89 -8.44 13.95
CA ILE A 558 4.55 -7.77 13.95
C ILE A 558 3.97 -8.00 12.57
N ALA A 559 4.76 -7.73 11.53
CA ALA A 559 4.39 -8.07 10.17
C ALA A 559 4.24 -9.59 9.93
N LYS A 560 4.76 -10.49 10.78
CA LYS A 560 4.43 -11.94 10.76
C LYS A 560 3.11 -12.24 11.51
N VAL A 561 2.71 -11.42 12.47
CA VAL A 561 1.48 -11.56 13.28
C VAL A 561 0.27 -11.01 12.55
N VAL A 562 0.36 -9.78 12.05
CA VAL A 562 -0.78 -9.08 11.47
C VAL A 562 -0.94 -9.43 10.00
N ASP A 563 -2.19 -9.36 9.54
CA ASP A 563 -2.53 -9.64 8.14
C ASP A 563 -2.09 -8.49 7.22
N TYR A 564 -2.12 -7.25 7.73
CA TYR A 564 -1.61 -6.05 7.10
C TYR A 564 -1.36 -4.95 8.16
N ILE A 565 -0.61 -3.91 7.78
CA ILE A 565 -0.32 -2.72 8.57
C ILE A 565 -0.88 -1.53 7.82
N VAL A 566 -1.82 -0.81 8.42
CA VAL A 566 -2.21 0.51 7.92
C VAL A 566 -1.11 1.50 8.29
N TYR A 567 -0.49 2.09 7.27
CA TYR A 567 0.61 3.03 7.47
C TYR A 567 0.14 4.45 7.13
N MET A 568 -0.14 5.21 8.20
CA MET A 568 -0.70 6.56 8.19
C MET A 568 0.28 7.57 7.58
N THR A 569 0.40 7.54 6.26
CA THR A 569 1.29 8.40 5.46
C THR A 569 0.60 9.71 5.06
N TYR A 570 -0.08 10.27 6.06
CA TYR A 570 -0.79 11.53 6.09
C TYR A 570 -0.52 12.19 7.45
N ASP A 571 -0.98 13.43 7.66
CA ASP A 571 -0.57 14.24 8.81
C ASP A 571 0.96 14.39 8.92
N LEU A 572 1.65 14.39 7.77
CA LEU A 572 3.09 14.63 7.72
C LEU A 572 3.44 16.05 8.14
N HIS A 573 2.52 16.99 7.89
CA HIS A 573 2.63 18.40 8.23
C HIS A 573 1.30 18.95 8.73
N GLY A 574 1.39 19.87 9.68
CA GLY A 574 0.23 20.53 10.29
C GLY A 574 0.64 21.68 11.19
N GLN A 575 -0.33 22.28 11.89
CA GLN A 575 -0.09 23.42 12.77
C GLN A 575 0.98 23.15 13.85
N TRP A 576 1.12 21.88 14.24
CA TRP A 576 2.08 21.44 15.25
C TRP A 576 3.56 21.61 14.83
N ASP A 577 3.84 21.85 13.55
CA ASP A 577 5.21 22.09 13.06
C ASP A 577 5.75 23.46 13.49
N ALA A 578 4.87 24.41 13.81
CA ALA A 578 5.23 25.76 14.16
C ALA A 578 6.21 25.78 15.36
N GLN A 579 7.21 26.66 15.26
CA GLN A 579 8.26 26.86 16.25
C GLN A 579 9.19 25.63 16.44
N SER A 580 9.16 24.67 15.52
CA SER A 580 10.08 23.53 15.50
C SER A 580 11.10 23.68 14.35
N PRO A 581 12.39 23.96 14.62
CA PRO A 581 13.38 24.18 13.57
C PRO A 581 13.73 22.92 12.77
N ASN A 582 13.31 21.75 13.23
CA ASN A 582 13.61 20.45 12.61
C ASN A 582 12.36 19.74 12.07
N SER A 583 11.16 20.36 12.14
CA SER A 583 9.93 19.76 11.62
C SER A 583 9.88 19.78 10.09
N GLN A 584 10.52 20.77 9.46
CA GLN A 584 10.46 21.01 8.03
C GLN A 584 11.83 21.42 7.48
N GLU A 585 12.32 20.69 6.49
CA GLU A 585 13.59 21.02 5.83
C GLU A 585 13.53 22.42 5.19
N GLY A 586 14.56 23.23 5.45
CA GLY A 586 14.66 24.60 4.95
C GLY A 586 13.73 25.61 5.61
N CYS A 587 13.00 25.24 6.67
CA CYS A 587 12.09 26.13 7.38
C CYS A 587 12.50 26.32 8.85
N ALA A 588 13.25 27.38 9.14
CA ALA A 588 13.86 27.60 10.46
C ALA A 588 12.85 27.70 11.63
N GLN A 589 11.61 28.08 11.35
CA GLN A 589 10.54 28.20 12.35
C GLN A 589 9.47 27.12 12.19
N GLY A 590 9.64 26.16 11.26
CA GLY A 590 8.69 25.09 11.02
C GLY A 590 7.29 25.56 10.57
N ASN A 591 7.13 26.83 10.20
CA ASN A 591 5.85 27.42 9.85
C ASN A 591 5.69 27.72 8.36
N CYS A 592 6.35 26.93 7.50
CA CYS A 592 6.22 27.06 6.06
C CYS A 592 5.02 26.23 5.58
N LEU A 593 4.38 26.68 4.49
CA LEU A 593 3.27 25.96 3.89
C LEU A 593 3.76 24.62 3.31
N ARG A 594 3.23 23.52 3.85
CA ARG A 594 3.55 22.15 3.44
C ARG A 594 2.27 21.32 3.38
N SER A 595 2.20 20.45 2.39
CA SER A 595 1.07 19.55 2.24
C SER A 595 1.20 18.39 3.24
N GLN A 596 0.12 18.09 3.97
CA GLN A 596 0.07 16.98 4.93
C GLN A 596 0.19 15.59 4.29
N VAL A 597 0.09 15.54 2.96
CA VAL A 597 0.09 14.32 2.15
C VAL A 597 1.23 14.33 1.12
N ASN A 598 2.36 14.96 1.41
CA ASN A 598 3.47 15.06 0.47
C ASN A 598 3.98 13.68 0.00
N LEU A 599 3.87 13.39 -1.31
CA LEU A 599 4.26 12.10 -1.88
C LEU A 599 5.75 11.78 -1.68
N THR A 600 6.63 12.78 -1.75
CA THR A 600 8.08 12.54 -1.58
C THR A 600 8.38 12.00 -0.18
N GLU A 601 7.71 12.56 0.82
CA GLU A 601 7.82 12.12 2.21
C GLU A 601 7.09 10.79 2.44
N THR A 602 5.92 10.59 1.83
CA THR A 602 5.25 9.27 1.80
C THR A 602 6.20 8.18 1.27
N ILE A 603 6.86 8.41 0.12
CA ILE A 603 7.81 7.44 -0.44
C ILE A 603 8.99 7.22 0.49
N SER A 604 9.51 8.29 1.13
CA SER A 604 10.60 8.19 2.09
C SER A 604 10.20 7.34 3.30
N SER A 605 8.99 7.52 3.84
CA SER A 605 8.44 6.67 4.89
C SER A 605 8.27 5.20 4.44
N LEU A 606 7.85 4.97 3.20
CA LEU A 606 7.77 3.61 2.62
C LEU A 606 9.16 2.95 2.48
N VAL A 607 10.20 3.73 2.18
CA VAL A 607 11.58 3.23 2.17
C VAL A 607 11.98 2.79 3.58
N VAL A 608 11.67 3.60 4.61
CA VAL A 608 12.00 3.28 6.00
C VAL A 608 11.31 2.00 6.47
N ILE A 609 9.99 1.89 6.32
CA ILE A 609 9.24 0.72 6.82
C ILE A 609 9.66 -0.58 6.11
N THR A 610 9.95 -0.52 4.80
CA THR A 610 10.38 -1.70 4.04
C THR A 610 11.82 -2.12 4.38
N LYS A 611 12.72 -1.16 4.62
CA LYS A 611 14.08 -1.43 5.13
C LYS A 611 14.08 -1.98 6.56
N ALA A 612 13.12 -1.56 7.39
CA ALA A 612 12.92 -2.13 8.71
C ALA A 612 12.49 -3.62 8.68
N GLY A 613 12.23 -4.18 7.49
CA GLY A 613 11.96 -5.60 7.29
C GLY A 613 10.48 -5.93 7.08
N VAL A 614 9.61 -4.92 7.00
CA VAL A 614 8.18 -5.13 6.72
C VAL A 614 7.99 -5.46 5.23
N PRO A 615 7.36 -6.59 4.88
CA PRO A 615 7.05 -6.92 3.50
C PRO A 615 6.12 -5.85 2.87
N PRO A 616 6.44 -5.30 1.68
CA PRO A 616 5.61 -4.28 1.02
C PRO A 616 4.15 -4.70 0.83
N ASN A 617 3.91 -5.98 0.49
CA ASN A 617 2.57 -6.53 0.31
C ASN A 617 1.71 -6.62 1.58
N LYS A 618 2.27 -6.26 2.75
CA LYS A 618 1.53 -6.08 4.00
C LYS A 618 1.31 -4.62 4.37
N VAL A 619 1.94 -3.66 3.68
CA VAL A 619 1.80 -2.23 3.96
C VAL A 619 0.60 -1.67 3.18
N VAL A 620 -0.43 -1.22 3.89
CA VAL A 620 -1.57 -0.50 3.32
C VAL A 620 -1.31 1.00 3.47
N VAL A 621 -1.12 1.69 2.36
CA VAL A 621 -0.64 3.08 2.34
C VAL A 621 -1.80 4.07 2.56
N GLY A 622 -1.57 5.05 3.45
CA GLY A 622 -2.49 6.14 3.76
C GLY A 622 -2.85 7.03 2.57
N VAL A 623 -4.15 7.22 2.34
CA VAL A 623 -4.72 8.38 1.65
C VAL A 623 -5.87 8.95 2.48
N THR A 624 -6.23 10.22 2.25
CA THR A 624 -7.16 10.94 3.13
C THR A 624 -8.28 11.63 2.39
N SER A 625 -9.45 11.70 3.02
CA SER A 625 -10.61 12.49 2.62
C SER A 625 -10.72 13.79 3.41
N TYR A 626 -9.58 14.35 3.82
CA TYR A 626 -9.45 15.65 4.46
C TYR A 626 -8.10 16.29 4.09
N GLY A 627 -7.99 17.59 4.32
CA GLY A 627 -6.76 18.39 4.23
C GLY A 627 -6.39 19.04 5.56
N ARG A 628 -5.11 19.38 5.70
CA ARG A 628 -4.64 20.27 6.77
C ARG A 628 -4.59 21.68 6.23
N ALA A 629 -5.18 22.60 6.99
CA ALA A 629 -5.36 23.99 6.60
C ALA A 629 -4.46 24.93 7.42
N PHE A 630 -4.08 26.05 6.82
CA PHE A 630 -3.22 27.06 7.40
C PHE A 630 -3.77 28.46 7.10
N HIS A 631 -3.59 29.38 8.05
CA HIS A 631 -3.75 30.81 7.81
C HIS A 631 -2.41 31.36 7.30
N MET A 632 -2.36 31.77 6.05
CA MET A 632 -1.15 32.35 5.45
C MET A 632 -0.81 33.67 6.12
N ALA A 633 0.48 33.90 6.36
CA ALA A 633 0.97 35.16 6.93
C ALA A 633 0.81 36.36 5.99
N GLU A 634 0.75 36.11 4.68
CA GLU A 634 0.62 37.15 3.65
C GLU A 634 -0.27 36.66 2.51
N ALA A 635 -1.28 37.45 2.16
CA ALA A 635 -2.15 37.18 1.02
C ALA A 635 -1.33 37.16 -0.29
N GLY A 636 -1.58 36.17 -1.14
CA GLY A 636 -0.82 35.97 -2.39
C GLY A 636 0.52 35.25 -2.24
N CYS A 637 1.02 35.03 -1.02
CA CYS A 637 2.19 34.16 -0.77
C CYS A 637 1.73 32.76 -0.39
N HIS A 638 1.56 31.87 -1.38
CA HIS A 638 1.09 30.49 -1.18
C HIS A 638 2.07 29.41 -1.67
N GLY A 639 3.33 29.79 -1.91
CA GLY A 639 4.42 28.88 -2.28
C GLY A 639 5.06 28.18 -1.07
N LEU A 640 5.96 27.24 -1.35
CA LEU A 640 6.63 26.42 -0.32
C LEU A 640 7.53 27.21 0.66
N SER A 641 7.99 28.41 0.31
CA SER A 641 8.74 29.27 1.25
C SER A 641 7.86 30.25 2.00
N CYS A 642 6.57 30.30 1.69
CA CYS A 642 5.61 31.19 2.36
C CYS A 642 5.23 30.62 3.73
N LEU A 643 4.91 31.54 4.64
CA LEU A 643 4.70 31.23 6.04
C LEU A 643 3.21 31.21 6.39
N TYR A 644 2.88 30.49 7.46
CA TYR A 644 1.58 30.54 8.12
C TYR A 644 1.69 31.09 9.56
N THR A 645 0.56 31.50 10.12
CA THR A 645 0.43 32.07 11.49
C THR A 645 -0.15 31.09 12.50
N GLY A 646 -0.21 31.50 13.76
CA GLY A 646 -0.59 30.66 14.90
C GLY A 646 0.62 30.09 15.64
N SER A 647 0.33 29.32 16.70
CA SER A 647 1.33 28.63 17.51
C SER A 647 1.24 27.12 17.29
N ARG A 648 2.16 26.34 17.89
CA ARG A 648 2.12 24.87 17.84
C ARG A 648 0.78 24.27 18.33
N PHE A 649 0.11 24.95 19.27
CA PHE A 649 -1.10 24.45 19.93
C PHE A 649 -2.38 25.17 19.51
N GLN A 650 -2.26 26.20 18.68
CA GLN A 650 -3.40 27.02 18.27
C GLN A 650 -3.22 27.47 16.82
N SER A 651 -4.12 27.03 15.95
CA SER A 651 -4.16 27.47 14.56
C SER A 651 -5.02 28.72 14.39
N ASP A 652 -4.55 29.63 13.55
CA ASP A 652 -5.32 30.80 13.08
C ASP A 652 -6.15 30.48 11.82
N ALA A 653 -6.04 29.25 11.29
CA ALA A 653 -6.82 28.82 10.13
C ALA A 653 -8.31 28.78 10.49
N ALA A 654 -9.15 29.21 9.55
CA ALA A 654 -10.59 29.11 9.71
C ALA A 654 -11.02 27.65 9.89
N LYS A 655 -11.97 27.43 10.79
CA LYS A 655 -12.56 26.11 11.00
C LYS A 655 -13.48 25.74 9.83
N GLY A 656 -13.50 24.46 9.47
CA GLY A 656 -14.56 23.92 8.62
C GLY A 656 -15.94 24.01 9.32
N PRO A 657 -17.03 24.28 8.59
CA PRO A 657 -18.37 24.43 9.19
C PRO A 657 -18.93 23.16 9.83
N CYS A 658 -18.50 21.96 9.40
CA CYS A 658 -18.97 20.66 9.88
C CYS A 658 -17.94 19.94 10.73
N THR A 659 -16.67 19.99 10.33
CA THR A 659 -15.56 19.40 11.11
C THR A 659 -15.24 20.22 12.36
N ASP A 660 -15.58 21.52 12.37
CA ASP A 660 -15.45 22.47 13.50
C ASP A 660 -14.07 22.46 14.20
N THR A 661 -13.03 22.12 13.43
CA THR A 661 -11.66 21.97 13.91
C THR A 661 -10.74 22.86 13.09
N ALA A 662 -10.00 23.75 13.74
CA ALA A 662 -9.05 24.62 13.04
C ALA A 662 -7.90 23.77 12.48
N ALA A 663 -7.34 24.17 11.34
CA ALA A 663 -6.32 23.42 10.60
C ALA A 663 -6.74 22.03 10.07
N TYR A 664 -8.02 21.65 10.15
CA TYR A 664 -8.53 20.38 9.63
C TYR A 664 -9.81 20.63 8.83
N MET A 665 -9.85 20.14 7.60
CA MET A 665 -11.00 20.36 6.73
C MET A 665 -11.30 19.13 5.88
N SER A 666 -12.55 18.67 5.88
CA SER A 666 -12.97 17.52 5.09
C SER A 666 -12.94 17.82 3.58
N ASN A 667 -12.80 16.78 2.75
CA ASN A 667 -12.89 16.92 1.30
C ASN A 667 -14.28 17.43 0.86
N ALA A 668 -15.35 17.14 1.62
CA ALA A 668 -16.67 17.68 1.37
C ALA A 668 -16.70 19.22 1.53
N GLU A 669 -16.15 19.74 2.63
CA GLU A 669 -16.06 21.18 2.88
C GLU A 669 -15.14 21.88 1.87
N ILE A 670 -13.99 21.28 1.55
CA ILE A 670 -13.06 21.82 0.55
C ILE A 670 -13.75 21.95 -0.81
N ARG A 671 -14.53 20.92 -1.22
CA ARG A 671 -15.31 20.96 -2.47
C ARG A 671 -16.37 22.05 -2.47
N ASP A 672 -17.08 22.25 -1.37
CA ASP A 672 -18.10 23.28 -1.25
C ASP A 672 -17.50 24.69 -1.34
N ILE A 673 -16.35 24.92 -0.70
CA ILE A 673 -15.59 26.18 -0.84
C ILE A 673 -15.13 26.38 -2.29
N ALA A 674 -14.54 25.35 -2.90
CA ALA A 674 -14.05 25.41 -4.28
C ALA A 674 -15.17 25.65 -5.32
N ALA A 675 -16.40 25.20 -5.04
CA ALA A 675 -17.56 25.44 -5.89
C ALA A 675 -18.00 26.92 -5.91
N ASN A 676 -17.67 27.69 -4.87
CA ASN A 676 -17.92 29.12 -4.84
C ASN A 676 -16.70 29.91 -5.33
N SER A 677 -16.66 30.18 -6.63
CA SER A 677 -15.53 30.89 -7.29
C SER A 677 -15.21 32.27 -6.70
N SER A 678 -16.15 32.92 -6.00
CA SER A 678 -15.88 34.21 -5.32
C SER A 678 -14.96 34.09 -4.10
N ARG A 679 -14.84 32.89 -3.54
CA ARG A 679 -13.94 32.60 -2.41
C ARG A 679 -12.60 32.05 -2.85
N VAL A 680 -12.47 31.58 -4.10
CA VAL A 680 -11.26 30.90 -4.57
C VAL A 680 -10.24 31.90 -5.10
N THR A 681 -9.10 32.01 -4.42
CA THR A 681 -7.96 32.81 -4.86
C THR A 681 -7.05 31.99 -5.80
N ALA A 682 -6.81 30.72 -5.49
CA ALA A 682 -6.06 29.79 -6.34
C ALA A 682 -6.48 28.33 -6.07
N HIS A 683 -6.51 27.50 -7.11
CA HIS A 683 -6.79 26.06 -6.99
C HIS A 683 -5.96 25.30 -8.03
N TYR A 684 -5.02 24.48 -7.56
CA TYR A 684 -4.07 23.80 -8.45
C TYR A 684 -3.57 22.48 -7.87
N HIS A 685 -3.02 21.64 -8.75
CA HIS A 685 -2.24 20.47 -8.37
C HIS A 685 -0.76 20.87 -8.25
N ASP A 686 -0.17 20.65 -7.09
CA ASP A 686 1.26 20.83 -6.88
C ASP A 686 2.00 19.54 -7.26
N ALA A 687 2.71 19.59 -8.39
CA ALA A 687 3.42 18.43 -8.93
C ALA A 687 4.57 17.92 -8.04
N GLN A 688 5.14 18.77 -7.17
CA GLN A 688 6.26 18.35 -6.30
C GLN A 688 5.79 17.49 -5.13
N SER A 689 4.72 17.92 -4.44
CA SER A 689 4.10 17.12 -3.37
C SER A 689 3.06 16.12 -3.89
N ASP A 690 2.70 16.18 -5.17
CA ASP A 690 1.59 15.46 -5.80
C ASP A 690 0.29 15.61 -5.00
N SER A 691 -0.06 16.85 -4.65
CA SER A 691 -1.25 17.15 -3.84
C SER A 691 -2.06 18.31 -4.41
N ASN A 692 -3.33 18.39 -4.03
CA ASN A 692 -4.18 19.52 -4.40
C ASN A 692 -4.04 20.64 -3.37
N ILE A 693 -3.85 21.86 -3.85
CA ILE A 693 -3.79 23.07 -3.04
C ILE A 693 -4.99 23.95 -3.38
N LEU A 694 -5.74 24.35 -2.36
CA LEU A 694 -6.78 25.37 -2.45
C LEU A 694 -6.40 26.56 -1.58
N VAL A 695 -6.34 27.74 -2.19
CA VAL A 695 -6.22 29.02 -1.52
C VAL A 695 -7.56 29.74 -1.63
N TYR A 696 -8.12 30.13 -0.50
CA TYR A 696 -9.45 30.74 -0.43
C TYR A 696 -9.50 31.89 0.58
N ASP A 697 -10.47 32.80 0.39
CA ASP A 697 -10.64 34.02 1.19
C ASP A 697 -9.30 34.78 1.40
N ASP A 698 -8.49 34.84 0.34
CA ASP A 698 -7.16 35.47 0.21
C ASP A 698 -6.03 34.94 1.11
N THR A 699 -6.35 34.38 2.27
CA THR A 699 -5.39 34.03 3.33
C THR A 699 -5.52 32.60 3.83
N GLN A 700 -6.54 31.85 3.43
CA GLN A 700 -6.68 30.46 3.85
C GLN A 700 -6.04 29.54 2.81
N TRP A 701 -5.32 28.54 3.29
CA TRP A 701 -4.62 27.57 2.45
C TRP A 701 -4.93 26.17 2.95
N VAL A 702 -5.20 25.22 2.06
CA VAL A 702 -5.38 23.81 2.42
C VAL A 702 -4.72 22.88 1.40
N GLY A 703 -3.93 21.95 1.92
CA GLY A 703 -3.31 20.86 1.14
C GLY A 703 -4.05 19.56 1.39
N TYR A 704 -4.54 18.93 0.31
CA TYR A 704 -5.40 17.74 0.38
C TYR A 704 -5.23 16.83 -0.85
N MET A 705 -5.95 15.70 -0.88
CA MET A 705 -6.04 14.84 -2.06
C MET A 705 -7.47 14.84 -2.61
N ASP A 706 -7.65 15.19 -3.88
CA ASP A 706 -8.88 14.90 -4.61
C ASP A 706 -8.95 13.42 -5.07
N ASP A 707 -10.06 13.04 -5.70
CA ASP A 707 -10.27 11.65 -6.14
C ASP A 707 -9.30 11.23 -7.27
N ASN A 708 -8.76 12.18 -8.05
CA ASN A 708 -7.78 11.89 -9.12
C ASN A 708 -6.39 11.59 -8.53
N VAL A 709 -5.93 12.40 -7.57
CA VAL A 709 -4.67 12.17 -6.86
C VAL A 709 -4.71 10.84 -6.12
N LYS A 710 -5.83 10.53 -5.45
CA LYS A 710 -6.03 9.21 -4.82
C LYS A 710 -5.91 8.06 -5.81
N ALA A 711 -6.58 8.16 -6.97
CA ALA A 711 -6.53 7.13 -7.99
C ALA A 711 -5.11 6.94 -8.56
N SER A 712 -4.40 8.04 -8.84
CA SER A 712 -3.00 8.03 -9.30
C SER A 712 -2.08 7.35 -8.28
N ARG A 713 -2.20 7.73 -7.00
CA ARG A 713 -1.41 7.15 -5.91
C ARG A 713 -1.74 5.68 -5.67
N GLN A 714 -3.00 5.29 -5.77
CA GLN A 714 -3.39 3.88 -5.69
C GLN A 714 -2.71 3.05 -6.79
N ALA A 715 -2.66 3.55 -8.02
CA ALA A 715 -1.95 2.90 -9.12
C ALA A 715 -0.44 2.81 -8.87
N LEU A 716 0.17 3.90 -8.36
CA LEU A 716 1.57 3.91 -7.95
C LEU A 716 1.84 2.85 -6.87
N TYR A 717 1.06 2.80 -5.80
CA TYR A 717 1.27 1.85 -4.71
C TYR A 717 1.06 0.40 -5.15
N SER A 718 0.12 0.15 -6.07
CA SER A 718 -0.02 -1.16 -6.72
C SER A 718 1.23 -1.54 -7.51
N ALA A 719 1.81 -0.61 -8.28
CA ALA A 719 3.08 -0.82 -8.99
C ALA A 719 4.29 -0.94 -8.05
N LEU A 720 4.14 -0.49 -6.80
CA LEU A 720 5.11 -0.67 -5.72
C LEU A 720 4.98 -2.01 -4.99
N ASN A 721 4.04 -2.87 -5.39
CA ASN A 721 3.67 -4.11 -4.70
C ASN A 721 3.23 -3.88 -3.24
N MET A 722 2.66 -2.71 -2.95
CA MET A 722 2.10 -2.41 -1.63
C MET A 722 0.84 -3.25 -1.38
N GLY A 723 0.57 -3.54 -0.11
CA GLY A 723 -0.57 -4.36 0.33
C GLY A 723 -1.95 -3.72 0.07
N GLY A 724 -2.00 -2.41 -0.15
CA GLY A 724 -3.24 -1.70 -0.47
C GLY A 724 -3.18 -0.19 -0.23
N THR A 725 -4.35 0.44 -0.23
CA THR A 725 -4.57 1.82 0.23
C THR A 725 -5.63 1.87 1.33
N THR A 726 -5.51 2.85 2.23
CA THR A 726 -6.59 3.21 3.17
C THR A 726 -7.14 4.59 2.87
N ASP A 727 -8.42 4.84 3.13
CA ASP A 727 -9.07 6.15 3.06
C ASP A 727 -9.54 6.58 4.45
N TRP A 728 -8.85 7.56 5.05
CA TRP A 728 -9.28 8.22 6.28
C TRP A 728 -10.00 9.54 5.94
N ALA A 729 -11.32 9.68 6.07
CA ALA A 729 -12.32 8.64 6.31
C ALA A 729 -13.46 8.79 5.30
N THR A 730 -14.21 7.71 5.05
CA THR A 730 -15.22 7.66 3.96
C THR A 730 -16.37 8.64 4.16
N ASP A 731 -16.72 8.96 5.41
CA ASP A 731 -17.76 9.93 5.78
C ASP A 731 -17.34 11.39 5.58
N LEU A 732 -16.06 11.68 5.33
CA LEU A 732 -15.54 13.03 5.06
C LEU A 732 -15.55 13.41 3.58
N LYS A 733 -15.90 12.46 2.70
CA LYS A 733 -15.76 12.61 1.24
C LYS A 733 -16.72 13.62 0.67
N ILE A 734 -18.02 13.45 0.93
CA ILE A 734 -19.11 14.21 0.32
C ILE A 734 -20.22 14.41 1.34
N PHE A 735 -21.06 15.42 1.10
CA PHE A 735 -22.31 15.56 1.82
C PHE A 735 -23.30 14.47 1.38
N HIS A 736 -24.02 13.92 2.35
CA HIS A 736 -25.08 12.94 2.11
C HIS A 736 -26.43 13.52 2.54
N ASP A 737 -27.44 13.28 1.70
CA ASP A 737 -28.82 13.51 2.09
C ASP A 737 -29.20 12.58 3.24
N VAL A 738 -30.10 13.06 4.11
CA VAL A 738 -30.65 12.23 5.18
C VAL A 738 -31.36 11.00 4.60
N PRO A 739 -31.18 9.81 5.19
CA PRO A 739 -31.99 8.66 4.85
C PRO A 739 -33.50 8.94 4.95
N ARG A 740 -34.24 8.59 3.90
CA ARG A 740 -35.71 8.57 3.98
C ARG A 740 -36.15 7.42 4.90
N PRO A 741 -37.24 7.58 5.66
CA PRO A 741 -38.26 8.63 5.56
C PRO A 741 -37.97 9.93 6.33
N SER A 742 -36.84 10.05 7.01
CA SER A 742 -36.55 11.25 7.80
C SER A 742 -36.42 12.48 6.89
N ASP A 743 -37.07 13.59 7.26
CA ASP A 743 -37.02 14.85 6.51
C ASP A 743 -35.75 15.66 6.83
N SER A 744 -35.13 15.40 7.99
CA SER A 744 -33.91 16.07 8.41
C SER A 744 -33.01 15.16 9.24
N TRP A 745 -31.70 15.43 9.19
CA TRP A 745 -30.72 14.77 10.06
C TRP A 745 -30.98 15.00 11.56
N LEU A 746 -31.68 16.08 11.94
CA LEU A 746 -32.10 16.32 13.31
C LEU A 746 -33.16 15.29 13.73
N ASP A 747 -34.19 15.09 12.91
CA ASP A 747 -35.27 14.13 13.16
C ASP A 747 -34.75 12.70 13.16
N PHE A 748 -33.80 12.39 12.27
CA PHE A 748 -33.08 11.12 12.24
C PHE A 748 -32.41 10.84 13.59
N LYS A 749 -31.60 11.79 14.09
CA LYS A 749 -30.90 11.67 15.39
C LYS A 749 -31.86 11.60 16.58
N LEU A 750 -32.95 12.37 16.56
CA LEU A 750 -33.96 12.35 17.63
C LEU A 750 -34.72 11.02 17.67
N SER A 751 -34.99 10.40 16.52
CA SER A 751 -35.62 9.08 16.45
C SER A 751 -34.74 8.00 17.06
N ILE A 752 -33.45 7.98 16.72
CA ILE A 752 -32.48 7.07 17.34
C ILE A 752 -32.43 7.27 18.87
N LYS A 753 -32.33 8.52 19.33
CA LYS A 753 -32.30 8.84 20.76
C LYS A 753 -33.59 8.46 21.50
N ALA A 754 -34.72 8.40 20.79
CA ALA A 754 -36.00 7.94 21.31
C ALA A 754 -36.17 6.40 21.26
N GLY A 755 -35.15 5.66 20.82
CA GLY A 755 -35.21 4.20 20.64
C GLY A 755 -36.06 3.75 19.45
N ARG A 756 -36.32 4.64 18.49
CA ARG A 756 -37.02 4.34 17.24
C ARG A 756 -36.04 4.10 16.11
N ASP A 757 -36.35 3.18 15.21
CA ASP A 757 -35.60 2.99 13.97
C ASP A 757 -35.89 4.16 13.01
N PRO A 758 -34.90 5.01 12.67
CA PRO A 758 -35.13 6.17 11.81
C PRO A 758 -35.37 5.80 10.33
N TRP A 759 -35.15 4.54 9.95
CA TRP A 759 -35.55 4.00 8.66
C TRP A 759 -37.03 3.58 8.63
N GLN A 760 -37.73 3.53 9.77
CA GLN A 760 -39.13 3.11 9.80
C GLN A 760 -40.05 4.12 9.07
N ALA A 761 -40.56 3.72 7.91
CA ALA A 761 -41.48 4.50 7.08
C ALA A 761 -42.86 4.67 7.73
N GLY A 762 -43.01 5.71 8.57
CA GLY A 762 -44.29 6.14 9.13
C GLY A 762 -44.99 5.09 10.00
N ASP A 763 -46.29 5.27 10.22
CA ASP A 763 -47.16 4.23 10.76
C ASP A 763 -47.29 3.13 9.71
N ARG A 764 -47.06 1.88 10.12
CA ARG A 764 -47.31 0.68 9.29
C ARG A 764 -48.72 0.75 8.74
N HIS A 765 -48.91 0.38 7.48
CA HIS A 765 -50.27 0.30 6.92
C HIS A 765 -51.08 -0.73 7.73
N GLY A 766 -52.33 -0.41 8.06
CA GLY A 766 -53.20 -1.32 8.80
C GLY A 766 -52.73 -1.62 10.24
N ASN A 767 -53.09 -2.80 10.76
CA ASN A 767 -52.77 -3.22 12.13
C ASN A 767 -51.96 -4.52 12.19
N TRP A 768 -51.41 -5.01 11.07
CA TRP A 768 -50.82 -6.35 10.96
C TRP A 768 -49.64 -6.61 11.91
N THR A 769 -48.89 -5.57 12.31
CA THR A 769 -47.81 -5.67 13.31
C THR A 769 -48.29 -5.74 14.75
N ASN A 770 -49.56 -5.43 15.02
CA ASN A 770 -50.18 -5.50 16.34
C ASN A 770 -51.06 -6.76 16.49
N VAL A 771 -51.16 -7.57 15.42
CA VAL A 771 -51.85 -8.86 15.46
C VAL A 771 -50.90 -9.88 16.10
N SER A 772 -51.28 -10.40 17.27
CA SER A 772 -50.50 -11.44 17.95
C SER A 772 -50.63 -12.79 17.23
N CYS A 773 -49.61 -13.63 17.35
CA CYS A 773 -49.59 -15.02 16.94
C CYS A 773 -50.62 -15.90 17.66
N GLU A 774 -51.17 -15.44 18.79
CA GLU A 774 -52.32 -16.07 19.46
C GLU A 774 -53.67 -15.68 18.83
N PHE A 775 -53.69 -14.74 17.89
CA PHE A 775 -54.90 -14.35 17.18
C PHE A 775 -55.47 -15.55 16.44
N ARG A 776 -56.78 -15.78 16.59
CA ARG A 776 -57.45 -17.00 16.09
C ARG A 776 -57.13 -17.33 14.62
N PRO A 777 -57.19 -16.37 13.67
CA PRO A 777 -56.76 -16.58 12.27
C PRO A 777 -55.30 -16.99 12.05
N ALA A 778 -54.39 -16.60 12.95
CA ALA A 778 -52.95 -16.93 12.90
C ALA A 778 -52.64 -18.30 13.54
N SER A 779 -53.51 -18.77 14.45
CA SER A 779 -53.34 -20.05 15.14
C SER A 779 -53.81 -21.25 14.32
N GLU A 780 -53.58 -22.45 14.86
CA GLU A 780 -54.09 -23.71 14.31
C GLU A 780 -55.61 -23.73 14.13
N TRP A 781 -56.35 -22.94 14.94
CA TRP A 781 -57.79 -22.76 14.74
C TRP A 781 -58.09 -22.08 13.40
N GLY A 782 -57.35 -21.04 13.04
CA GLY A 782 -57.51 -20.33 11.77
C GLY A 782 -57.22 -21.23 10.59
N ILE A 783 -56.13 -22.01 10.68
CA ILE A 783 -55.79 -23.02 9.67
C ILE A 783 -56.91 -24.05 9.51
N ARG A 784 -57.61 -24.45 10.57
CA ARG A 784 -58.67 -25.48 10.48
C ARG A 784 -60.05 -24.94 10.07
N ASN A 785 -60.32 -23.64 10.24
CA ASN A 785 -61.69 -23.11 10.13
C ASN A 785 -61.86 -21.99 9.10
N LEU A 786 -60.79 -21.33 8.66
CA LEU A 786 -60.84 -20.24 7.69
C LEU A 786 -60.22 -20.67 6.36
N SER A 787 -60.80 -20.22 5.25
CA SER A 787 -60.16 -20.33 3.94
C SER A 787 -58.87 -19.48 3.88
N PRO A 788 -57.93 -19.78 2.96
CA PRO A 788 -56.71 -18.99 2.83
C PRO A 788 -56.94 -17.50 2.56
N SER A 789 -58.01 -17.14 1.82
CA SER A 789 -58.39 -15.75 1.57
C SER A 789 -58.94 -15.04 2.81
N GLU A 790 -59.79 -15.70 3.60
CA GLU A 790 -60.26 -15.18 4.89
C GLU A 790 -59.10 -14.97 5.87
N ARG A 791 -58.07 -15.84 5.84
CA ARG A 791 -56.85 -15.67 6.63
C ARG A 791 -56.01 -14.49 6.11
N TRP A 792 -55.78 -14.39 4.80
CA TRP A 792 -55.05 -13.28 4.18
C TRP A 792 -55.63 -11.91 4.56
N GLU A 793 -56.96 -11.79 4.52
CA GLU A 793 -57.68 -10.58 4.90
C GLU A 793 -57.58 -10.29 6.40
N GLN A 794 -57.90 -11.27 7.25
CA GLN A 794 -57.93 -11.07 8.71
C GLN A 794 -56.55 -10.83 9.34
N LEU A 795 -55.47 -11.32 8.71
CA LEU A 795 -54.10 -11.08 9.16
C LEU A 795 -53.52 -9.75 8.66
N GLY A 796 -54.17 -9.08 7.71
CA GLY A 796 -53.67 -7.83 7.12
C GLY A 796 -52.50 -8.03 6.16
N CYS A 797 -52.45 -9.16 5.44
CA CYS A 797 -51.33 -9.50 4.56
C CYS A 797 -51.12 -8.51 3.40
N ALA A 798 -52.19 -7.87 2.90
CA ALA A 798 -52.08 -6.85 1.86
C ALA A 798 -51.34 -5.59 2.35
N ASP A 799 -51.64 -5.15 3.58
CA ASP A 799 -50.96 -4.01 4.21
C ASP A 799 -49.52 -4.35 4.55
N ALA A 800 -49.28 -5.57 5.05
CA ALA A 800 -47.92 -6.09 5.27
C ALA A 800 -47.10 -6.07 3.98
N TRP A 801 -47.62 -6.64 2.89
CA TRP A 801 -46.96 -6.59 1.57
C TRP A 801 -46.57 -5.18 1.16
N LYS A 802 -47.50 -4.23 1.30
CA LYS A 802 -47.28 -2.83 0.94
C LYS A 802 -46.15 -2.22 1.77
N ASP A 803 -46.13 -2.46 3.08
CA ASP A 803 -45.08 -1.98 3.97
C ASP A 803 -43.70 -2.53 3.60
N ALA A 804 -43.59 -3.82 3.29
CA ALA A 804 -42.29 -4.39 2.91
C ALA A 804 -41.81 -3.95 1.53
N VAL A 805 -42.70 -3.77 0.56
CA VAL A 805 -42.34 -3.18 -0.74
C VAL A 805 -41.93 -1.72 -0.59
N ASP A 806 -42.57 -0.96 0.32
CA ASP A 806 -42.17 0.41 0.61
C ASP A 806 -40.78 0.48 1.27
N VAL A 807 -40.48 -0.45 2.18
CA VAL A 807 -39.13 -0.61 2.75
C VAL A 807 -38.12 -0.94 1.64
N TRP A 808 -38.38 -1.95 0.81
CA TRP A 808 -37.53 -2.28 -0.34
C TRP A 808 -37.26 -1.05 -1.22
N ARG A 809 -38.31 -0.36 -1.66
CA ARG A 809 -38.18 0.76 -2.60
C ARG A 809 -37.48 1.98 -2.01
N LYS A 810 -37.74 2.30 -0.74
CA LYS A 810 -37.31 3.57 -0.14
C LYS A 810 -36.01 3.44 0.67
N ILE A 811 -35.67 2.24 1.13
CA ILE A 811 -34.62 1.97 2.12
C ILE A 811 -33.59 1.01 1.52
N ASP A 812 -34.02 -0.21 1.15
CA ASP A 812 -33.06 -1.29 0.88
C ASP A 812 -32.54 -1.33 -0.57
N ARG A 813 -33.36 -0.88 -1.55
CA ARG A 813 -33.03 -0.91 -2.99
C ARG A 813 -31.94 0.08 -3.38
N PRO A 814 -31.86 1.33 -2.85
CA PRO A 814 -30.70 2.21 -3.01
C PRO A 814 -30.05 2.46 -1.64
N PRO A 815 -28.86 1.92 -1.32
CA PRO A 815 -27.76 1.53 -2.22
C PRO A 815 -27.62 0.03 -2.58
N GLN A 816 -28.70 -0.75 -2.58
CA GLN A 816 -28.71 -2.22 -2.76
C GLN A 816 -28.03 -2.96 -1.59
N ILE A 817 -28.56 -2.75 -0.39
CA ILE A 817 -28.02 -3.35 0.84
C ILE A 817 -28.38 -4.84 0.92
N TYR A 818 -29.54 -5.22 0.37
CA TYR A 818 -30.10 -6.57 0.43
C TYR A 818 -30.59 -7.06 -0.94
N HIS A 819 -30.72 -8.37 -1.09
CA HIS A 819 -31.58 -8.94 -2.13
C HIS A 819 -33.05 -8.61 -1.82
N PHE A 820 -33.92 -8.57 -2.83
CA PHE A 820 -35.33 -8.24 -2.62
C PHE A 820 -35.99 -9.19 -1.60
N THR A 821 -35.81 -10.51 -1.76
CA THR A 821 -36.39 -11.51 -0.85
C THR A 821 -35.83 -11.42 0.57
N GLU A 822 -34.56 -11.07 0.72
CA GLU A 822 -33.93 -10.81 2.02
C GLU A 822 -34.50 -9.56 2.68
N SER A 823 -34.64 -8.45 1.94
CA SER A 823 -35.30 -7.21 2.41
C SER A 823 -36.71 -7.48 2.91
N ILE A 824 -37.48 -8.27 2.15
CA ILE A 824 -38.84 -8.66 2.52
C ILE A 824 -38.84 -9.52 3.80
N ALA A 825 -37.96 -10.54 3.90
CA ALA A 825 -37.84 -11.42 5.06
C ALA A 825 -37.42 -10.66 6.34
N LEU A 826 -36.47 -9.73 6.21
CA LEU A 826 -35.99 -8.89 7.31
C LEU A 826 -37.07 -7.91 7.77
N THR A 827 -37.85 -7.34 6.84
CA THR A 827 -38.95 -6.44 7.16
C THR A 827 -40.06 -7.13 7.94
N PHE A 828 -40.30 -8.42 7.67
CA PHE A 828 -41.47 -9.13 8.15
C PHE A 828 -41.32 -9.95 9.41
N ILE A 829 -40.21 -10.66 9.56
CA ILE A 829 -40.08 -11.72 10.57
C ILE A 829 -38.67 -11.89 11.14
N ASN A 830 -37.72 -11.03 10.71
CA ASN A 830 -36.30 -11.29 10.90
C ASN A 830 -35.94 -12.70 10.40
N GLY A 831 -36.33 -12.97 9.13
CA GLY A 831 -36.18 -14.26 8.46
C GLY A 831 -34.72 -14.64 8.16
N PRO A 832 -34.49 -15.70 7.36
CA PRO A 832 -33.15 -16.17 7.03
C PRO A 832 -32.31 -15.05 6.40
N ALA A 833 -31.11 -14.82 6.92
CA ALA A 833 -30.15 -13.90 6.31
C ALA A 833 -29.74 -14.44 4.93
N GLU A 834 -29.44 -13.55 3.98
CA GLU A 834 -29.02 -13.92 2.61
C GLU A 834 -30.09 -14.74 1.86
N ALA A 835 -31.36 -14.61 2.24
CA ALA A 835 -32.48 -15.21 1.54
C ALA A 835 -32.57 -14.73 0.07
N ASP A 836 -32.35 -15.64 -0.87
CA ASP A 836 -32.48 -15.41 -2.32
C ASP A 836 -33.41 -16.46 -2.93
N CYS A 837 -34.73 -16.25 -2.80
CA CYS A 837 -35.73 -17.15 -3.38
C CYS A 837 -35.68 -17.18 -4.92
N GLY A 838 -34.93 -16.27 -5.57
CA GLY A 838 -34.68 -16.28 -7.01
C GLY A 838 -33.69 -17.35 -7.47
N SER A 839 -32.87 -17.90 -6.56
CA SER A 839 -31.75 -18.79 -6.88
C SER A 839 -32.07 -20.24 -6.55
N LEU A 840 -32.07 -21.15 -7.53
CA LEU A 840 -32.27 -22.60 -7.29
C LEU A 840 -31.04 -23.31 -6.66
N MET A 841 -30.04 -22.57 -6.18
CA MET A 841 -28.89 -23.14 -5.50
C MET A 841 -29.27 -23.59 -4.08
N SER A 842 -28.60 -24.62 -3.56
CA SER A 842 -28.82 -25.10 -2.19
C SER A 842 -28.45 -24.08 -1.10
N SER A 843 -27.76 -22.98 -1.45
CA SER A 843 -27.41 -21.89 -0.54
C SER A 843 -28.38 -20.70 -0.61
N SER A 844 -29.56 -20.88 -1.20
CA SER A 844 -30.56 -19.81 -1.39
C SER A 844 -31.24 -19.35 -0.10
N ASN A 845 -31.14 -20.14 0.98
CA ASN A 845 -31.84 -19.92 2.26
C ASN A 845 -33.36 -19.71 2.09
N CYS A 846 -33.95 -20.27 1.03
CA CYS A 846 -35.40 -20.20 0.70
C CYS A 846 -36.00 -21.59 0.45
N ASP A 847 -35.53 -22.59 1.19
CA ASP A 847 -35.87 -24.02 1.08
C ASP A 847 -36.65 -24.55 2.30
N GLN A 848 -36.94 -23.68 3.28
CA GLN A 848 -37.64 -24.06 4.49
C GLN A 848 -38.70 -23.02 4.89
N THR A 849 -39.95 -23.49 4.99
CA THR A 849 -41.02 -22.71 5.61
C THR A 849 -40.74 -22.50 7.09
N LEU A 850 -41.08 -21.32 7.60
CA LEU A 850 -41.02 -21.05 9.03
C LEU A 850 -42.12 -21.83 9.77
N PRO A 851 -41.94 -22.12 11.08
CA PRO A 851 -42.89 -22.91 11.85
C PRO A 851 -44.34 -22.45 11.68
N SER A 852 -45.26 -23.41 11.66
CA SER A 852 -46.71 -23.20 11.49
C SER A 852 -47.36 -22.34 12.58
N ILE A 853 -46.64 -22.09 13.67
CA ILE A 853 -47.03 -21.18 14.74
C ILE A 853 -45.99 -20.06 14.78
N CYS A 854 -46.42 -18.84 14.42
CA CYS A 854 -45.55 -17.68 14.44
C CYS A 854 -45.17 -17.29 15.88
N THR A 855 -44.12 -16.48 16.03
CA THR A 855 -43.64 -16.01 17.33
C THR A 855 -43.85 -14.51 17.46
N ASP A 856 -44.47 -14.07 18.56
CA ASP A 856 -44.66 -12.64 18.83
C ASP A 856 -43.31 -11.95 19.05
N LYS A 857 -42.99 -11.01 18.17
CA LYS A 857 -41.82 -10.13 18.27
C LYS A 857 -42.24 -8.67 17.99
N PRO A 858 -41.72 -7.69 18.74
CA PRO A 858 -42.05 -6.28 18.50
C PRO A 858 -41.73 -5.85 17.07
N GLY A 859 -42.71 -5.27 16.36
CA GLY A 859 -42.55 -4.78 14.98
C GLY A 859 -42.82 -5.81 13.88
N TYR A 860 -43.17 -7.05 14.25
CA TYR A 860 -43.46 -8.16 13.34
C TYR A 860 -44.86 -8.73 13.59
N GLY A 861 -45.40 -9.50 12.65
CA GLY A 861 -46.74 -10.08 12.79
C GLY A 861 -46.95 -11.34 11.94
N PRO A 862 -48.04 -12.10 12.19
CA PRO A 862 -48.36 -13.36 11.51
C PRO A 862 -48.44 -13.22 9.99
N ALA A 863 -48.89 -12.07 9.48
CA ALA A 863 -48.91 -11.79 8.04
C ALA A 863 -47.54 -11.96 7.38
N GLY A 864 -46.46 -11.55 8.06
CA GLY A 864 -45.10 -11.70 7.57
C GLY A 864 -44.66 -13.15 7.39
N TYR A 865 -45.06 -14.02 8.32
CA TYR A 865 -44.77 -15.47 8.25
C TYR A 865 -45.49 -16.12 7.06
N GLU A 866 -46.75 -15.76 6.83
CA GLU A 866 -47.55 -16.33 5.74
C GLU A 866 -47.06 -15.87 4.36
N ILE A 867 -46.62 -14.61 4.23
CA ILE A 867 -46.02 -14.10 2.98
C ILE A 867 -44.67 -14.79 2.72
N TRP A 868 -43.82 -14.95 3.73
CA TRP A 868 -42.55 -15.65 3.59
C TRP A 868 -42.75 -17.12 3.19
N ASN A 869 -43.64 -17.84 3.88
CA ASN A 869 -43.94 -19.23 3.53
C ASN A 869 -44.47 -19.36 2.09
N SER A 870 -45.23 -18.36 1.61
CA SER A 870 -45.66 -18.31 0.21
C SER A 870 -44.48 -18.19 -0.76
N PHE A 871 -43.41 -17.46 -0.41
CA PHE A 871 -42.20 -17.37 -1.24
C PHE A 871 -41.47 -18.70 -1.33
N VAL A 872 -41.33 -19.40 -0.20
CA VAL A 872 -40.71 -20.73 -0.14
C VAL A 872 -41.48 -21.72 -1.01
N ILE A 873 -42.82 -21.73 -0.95
CA ILE A 873 -43.64 -22.65 -1.77
C ILE A 873 -43.49 -22.33 -3.27
N ILE A 874 -43.41 -21.05 -3.64
CA ILE A 874 -43.13 -20.66 -5.03
C ILE A 874 -41.74 -21.15 -5.45
N HIS A 875 -40.72 -20.95 -4.62
CA HIS A 875 -39.36 -21.42 -4.89
C HIS A 875 -39.31 -22.95 -5.09
N GLU A 876 -39.87 -23.71 -4.15
CA GLU A 876 -39.91 -25.18 -4.19
C GLU A 876 -40.70 -25.72 -5.39
N MET A 877 -41.73 -25.00 -5.85
CA MET A 877 -42.47 -25.34 -7.07
C MET A 877 -41.56 -25.28 -8.32
N TYR A 878 -40.72 -24.25 -8.45
CA TYR A 878 -39.74 -24.15 -9.54
C TYR A 878 -38.59 -25.15 -9.37
N GLN A 879 -38.15 -25.39 -8.12
CA GLN A 879 -37.14 -26.40 -7.81
C GLN A 879 -37.61 -27.80 -8.21
N SER A 880 -38.85 -28.16 -7.86
CA SER A 880 -39.46 -29.45 -8.22
C SER A 880 -39.55 -29.66 -9.73
N TYR A 881 -39.88 -28.60 -10.49
CA TYR A 881 -39.87 -28.64 -11.96
C TYR A 881 -38.45 -28.85 -12.50
N ASN A 882 -37.48 -28.10 -11.98
CA ASN A 882 -36.08 -28.17 -12.39
C ASN A 882 -35.46 -29.54 -12.10
N ASP A 883 -35.72 -30.11 -10.92
CA ASP A 883 -35.24 -31.43 -10.53
C ASP A 883 -35.82 -32.53 -11.44
N ALA A 884 -37.12 -32.46 -11.76
CA ALA A 884 -37.75 -33.38 -12.70
C ALA A 884 -37.16 -33.27 -14.12
N LEU A 885 -36.82 -32.06 -14.57
CA LEU A 885 -36.14 -31.83 -15.85
C LEU A 885 -34.77 -32.50 -15.90
N TYR A 886 -33.91 -32.24 -14.91
CA TYR A 886 -32.56 -32.81 -14.88
C TYR A 886 -32.57 -34.32 -14.66
N LYS A 887 -33.53 -34.83 -13.88
CA LYS A 887 -33.76 -36.27 -13.72
C LYS A 887 -34.11 -36.92 -15.06
N ALA A 888 -35.09 -36.38 -15.79
CA ALA A 888 -35.48 -36.87 -17.11
C ALA A 888 -34.34 -36.81 -18.15
N ALA A 889 -33.52 -35.75 -18.07
CA ALA A 889 -32.31 -35.64 -18.86
C ALA A 889 -31.37 -36.84 -18.60
N ALA A 890 -31.04 -37.07 -17.33
CA ALA A 890 -30.08 -38.08 -16.93
C ALA A 890 -30.58 -39.52 -17.11
N SER A 891 -31.87 -39.79 -16.86
CA SER A 891 -32.43 -41.14 -16.86
C SER A 891 -32.83 -41.66 -18.23
N ALA A 892 -33.28 -40.79 -19.13
CA ALA A 892 -33.93 -41.19 -20.37
C ALA A 892 -33.38 -40.51 -21.62
N ILE A 893 -33.08 -39.21 -21.56
CA ILE A 893 -32.64 -38.45 -22.76
C ILE A 893 -31.16 -38.71 -23.05
N THR A 894 -30.25 -38.40 -22.12
CA THR A 894 -28.80 -38.54 -22.29
C THR A 894 -28.39 -39.97 -22.67
N PRO A 895 -28.91 -41.04 -22.03
CA PRO A 895 -28.58 -42.42 -22.43
C PRO A 895 -29.10 -42.78 -23.82
N ALA A 896 -30.19 -42.14 -24.28
CA ALA A 896 -30.80 -42.40 -25.59
C ALA A 896 -30.23 -41.54 -26.72
N LEU A 897 -29.50 -40.46 -26.43
CA LEU A 897 -28.95 -39.55 -27.45
C LEU A 897 -27.99 -40.25 -28.43
N GLY A 898 -27.14 -41.14 -27.94
CA GLY A 898 -26.22 -41.90 -28.81
C GLY A 898 -26.94 -42.90 -29.73
N ASP A 899 -28.05 -43.49 -29.28
CA ASP A 899 -28.87 -44.37 -30.13
C ASP A 899 -29.72 -43.55 -31.13
N PHE A 900 -30.26 -42.42 -30.67
CA PHE A 900 -30.97 -41.44 -31.48
C PHE A 900 -30.11 -40.92 -32.65
N GLU A 901 -28.86 -40.54 -32.38
CA GLU A 901 -27.90 -40.06 -33.39
C GLU A 901 -27.68 -41.10 -34.50
N ASN A 902 -27.35 -42.32 -34.10
CA ASN A 902 -27.02 -43.40 -35.03
C ASN A 902 -28.22 -43.81 -35.90
N LYS A 903 -29.45 -43.68 -35.38
CA LYS A 903 -30.67 -44.09 -36.07
C LYS A 903 -31.29 -43.00 -36.93
N PHE A 904 -31.19 -41.73 -36.53
CA PHE A 904 -31.99 -40.66 -37.11
C PHE A 904 -31.18 -39.50 -37.71
N SER A 905 -29.85 -39.44 -37.55
CA SER A 905 -29.01 -38.33 -38.05
C SER A 905 -27.66 -38.72 -38.72
N PRO A 906 -27.59 -39.65 -39.70
CA PRO A 906 -26.34 -39.94 -40.42
C PRO A 906 -26.00 -38.86 -41.48
N VAL A 907 -24.72 -38.46 -41.60
CA VAL A 907 -24.24 -37.28 -42.36
C VAL A 907 -24.43 -37.35 -43.90
N PRO A 908 -25.09 -36.35 -44.52
CA PRO A 908 -24.98 -36.02 -45.95
C PRO A 908 -24.56 -34.54 -46.20
N PRO A 909 -24.17 -34.12 -47.43
CA PRO A 909 -23.53 -32.81 -47.67
C PRO A 909 -24.48 -31.57 -47.62
N VAL A 910 -23.84 -30.44 -47.30
CA VAL A 910 -24.36 -29.24 -46.59
C VAL A 910 -25.19 -28.26 -47.45
N GLN A 911 -26.26 -27.69 -46.87
CA GLN A 911 -26.46 -26.23 -46.62
C GLN A 911 -27.85 -25.88 -46.05
N ASP A 912 -27.93 -25.49 -44.77
CA ASP A 912 -28.41 -24.20 -44.22
C ASP A 912 -28.49 -24.25 -42.67
N GLN A 913 -28.99 -23.18 -42.02
CA GLN A 913 -28.95 -22.99 -40.55
C GLN A 913 -30.27 -23.32 -39.83
N THR A 914 -31.04 -24.23 -40.38
CA THR A 914 -32.32 -24.64 -39.79
C THR A 914 -32.15 -25.25 -38.38
N TRP A 915 -30.93 -25.70 -38.00
CA TRP A 915 -30.61 -26.33 -36.71
C TRP A 915 -30.74 -25.39 -35.51
N LEU A 916 -30.26 -24.15 -35.63
CA LEU A 916 -30.31 -23.18 -34.54
C LEU A 916 -31.75 -22.73 -34.26
N LYS A 917 -32.54 -22.50 -35.32
CA LYS A 917 -33.97 -22.18 -35.21
C LYS A 917 -34.75 -23.32 -34.55
N LEU A 918 -34.43 -24.57 -34.90
CA LEU A 918 -35.05 -25.73 -34.28
C LEU A 918 -34.66 -25.95 -32.81
N LEU A 919 -33.44 -25.58 -32.42
CA LEU A 919 -33.01 -25.62 -31.01
C LEU A 919 -33.74 -24.55 -30.18
N LEU A 920 -33.95 -23.36 -30.76
CA LEU A 920 -34.74 -22.29 -30.15
C LEU A 920 -36.24 -22.63 -30.08
N ASP A 921 -36.77 -23.33 -31.10
CA ASP A 921 -38.14 -23.88 -31.08
C ASP A 921 -38.28 -24.95 -29.98
N LEU A 922 -37.28 -25.83 -29.81
CA LEU A 922 -37.24 -26.82 -28.71
C LEU A 922 -37.24 -26.14 -27.33
N VAL A 923 -36.47 -25.05 -27.14
CA VAL A 923 -36.50 -24.24 -25.90
C VAL A 923 -37.90 -23.65 -25.65
N THR A 924 -38.53 -23.09 -26.67
CA THR A 924 -39.84 -22.43 -26.54
C THR A 924 -41.00 -23.42 -26.32
N LEU A 925 -40.92 -24.60 -26.97
CA LEU A 925 -41.90 -25.66 -26.84
C LEU A 925 -41.81 -26.42 -25.51
N GLY A 926 -40.61 -26.63 -24.97
CA GLY A 926 -40.43 -27.23 -23.65
C GLY A 926 -41.14 -26.43 -22.55
N VAL A 927 -40.99 -25.11 -22.58
CA VAL A 927 -41.69 -24.19 -21.68
C VAL A 927 -43.21 -24.29 -21.84
N SER A 928 -43.74 -24.43 -23.05
CA SER A 928 -45.19 -24.38 -23.31
C SER A 928 -45.90 -25.74 -23.12
N ALA A 929 -45.29 -26.85 -23.56
CA ALA A 929 -45.90 -28.18 -23.58
C ALA A 929 -45.65 -28.98 -22.29
N VAL A 930 -44.58 -28.68 -21.54
CA VAL A 930 -44.22 -29.40 -20.31
C VAL A 930 -44.46 -28.56 -19.06
N ALA A 931 -44.02 -27.30 -19.05
CA ALA A 931 -44.14 -26.46 -17.86
C ALA A 931 -45.61 -26.15 -17.55
N ALA A 932 -46.41 -25.75 -18.56
CA ALA A 932 -47.80 -25.36 -18.32
C ALA A 932 -48.67 -26.46 -17.68
N PRO A 933 -48.64 -27.74 -18.14
CA PRO A 933 -49.34 -28.82 -17.45
C PRO A 933 -48.84 -29.09 -16.02
N PHE A 934 -47.53 -28.99 -15.79
CA PHE A 934 -46.94 -29.16 -14.46
C PHE A 934 -47.42 -28.08 -13.49
N PHE A 935 -47.21 -26.81 -13.84
CA PHE A 935 -47.59 -25.67 -12.99
C PHE A 935 -49.12 -25.66 -12.77
N ASN A 936 -49.93 -25.95 -13.78
CA ASN A 936 -51.38 -26.07 -13.64
C ASN A 936 -51.77 -27.19 -12.65
N SER A 937 -51.10 -28.34 -12.70
CA SER A 937 -51.35 -29.47 -11.79
C SER A 937 -50.91 -29.18 -10.35
N PHE A 938 -49.76 -28.54 -10.17
CA PHE A 938 -49.27 -28.11 -8.87
C PHE A 938 -50.22 -27.09 -8.22
N LEU A 939 -50.57 -26.04 -8.98
CA LEU A 939 -51.47 -24.98 -8.51
C LEU A 939 -52.87 -25.51 -8.18
N ALA A 940 -53.40 -26.45 -8.95
CA ALA A 940 -54.71 -27.07 -8.69
C ALA A 940 -54.80 -27.81 -7.34
N LYS A 941 -53.66 -28.13 -6.70
CA LYS A 941 -53.61 -28.80 -5.39
C LYS A 941 -53.46 -27.84 -4.22
N LEU A 942 -53.25 -26.55 -4.46
CA LEU A 942 -53.14 -25.58 -3.36
C LEU A 942 -54.50 -25.45 -2.64
N PRO A 943 -54.51 -25.32 -1.30
CA PRO A 943 -55.74 -25.27 -0.51
C PRO A 943 -56.74 -24.20 -0.98
N TYR A 944 -56.22 -23.07 -1.49
CA TYR A 944 -57.02 -21.97 -2.03
C TYR A 944 -58.00 -22.41 -3.13
N PHE A 945 -57.61 -23.39 -3.94
CA PHE A 945 -58.35 -23.84 -5.12
C PHE A 945 -59.33 -24.98 -4.82
N ASN A 946 -59.40 -25.51 -3.61
CA ASN A 946 -60.33 -26.61 -3.28
C ASN A 946 -61.80 -26.16 -3.10
N GLY A 947 -62.07 -24.85 -3.01
CA GLY A 947 -63.37 -24.31 -2.55
C GLY A 947 -64.41 -23.85 -3.59
N GLU A 948 -64.05 -23.52 -4.84
CA GLU A 948 -64.98 -22.87 -5.80
C GLU A 948 -64.86 -23.37 -7.25
N LYS A 949 -65.74 -24.28 -7.69
CA LYS A 949 -65.58 -25.07 -8.94
C LYS A 949 -65.63 -24.31 -10.28
N ASP A 950 -66.32 -23.18 -10.39
CA ASP A 950 -66.50 -22.46 -11.68
C ASP A 950 -65.51 -21.30 -11.90
N HIS A 951 -64.99 -20.69 -10.82
CA HIS A 951 -63.89 -19.72 -10.86
C HIS A 951 -62.50 -20.40 -10.84
N LEU A 952 -62.46 -21.67 -10.45
CA LEU A 952 -61.28 -22.53 -10.36
C LEU A 952 -60.43 -22.55 -11.63
N ALA A 953 -61.04 -22.98 -12.74
CA ALA A 953 -60.30 -23.23 -13.98
C ALA A 953 -59.73 -21.95 -14.60
N LYS A 954 -60.42 -20.81 -14.41
CA LYS A 954 -59.96 -19.52 -14.91
C LYS A 954 -58.81 -18.97 -14.07
N ASN A 955 -58.95 -18.98 -12.75
CA ASN A 955 -57.94 -18.45 -11.85
C ASN A 955 -56.65 -19.28 -11.84
N ILE A 956 -56.74 -20.61 -11.96
CA ILE A 956 -55.56 -21.48 -12.09
C ILE A 956 -54.85 -21.20 -13.43
N LYS A 957 -55.59 -21.03 -14.53
CA LYS A 957 -55.01 -20.73 -15.85
C LYS A 957 -54.28 -19.39 -15.87
N ASP A 958 -54.86 -18.37 -15.23
CA ASP A 958 -54.25 -17.04 -15.11
C ASP A 958 -52.95 -17.11 -14.28
N LEU A 959 -52.98 -17.82 -13.15
CA LEU A 959 -51.79 -18.03 -12.30
C LEU A 959 -50.70 -18.87 -12.98
N THR A 960 -51.10 -19.90 -13.74
CA THR A 960 -50.19 -20.70 -14.58
C THR A 960 -49.51 -19.82 -15.63
N SER A 961 -50.26 -18.91 -16.25
CA SER A 961 -49.74 -17.99 -17.26
C SER A 961 -48.73 -17.00 -16.66
N LEU A 962 -48.92 -16.58 -15.40
CA LEU A 962 -47.93 -15.77 -14.67
C LEU A 962 -46.66 -16.57 -14.35
N ALA A 963 -46.79 -17.82 -13.90
CA ALA A 963 -45.66 -18.69 -13.58
C ALA A 963 -44.78 -19.01 -14.81
N ILE A 964 -45.38 -19.30 -15.97
CA ILE A 964 -44.62 -19.60 -17.21
C ILE A 964 -44.29 -18.37 -18.06
N GLY A 965 -44.95 -17.23 -17.81
CA GLY A 965 -44.83 -16.03 -18.65
C GLY A 965 -43.43 -15.44 -18.71
N GLN A 966 -42.68 -15.53 -17.60
CA GLN A 966 -41.28 -15.08 -17.52
C GLN A 966 -40.37 -15.93 -18.40
N SER A 967 -40.57 -17.26 -18.40
CA SER A 967 -39.84 -18.21 -19.24
C SER A 967 -40.05 -17.93 -20.74
N VAL A 968 -41.30 -17.65 -21.16
CA VAL A 968 -41.63 -17.32 -22.56
C VAL A 968 -40.98 -15.99 -23.01
N GLY A 969 -40.89 -15.01 -22.11
CA GLY A 969 -40.19 -13.75 -22.38
C GLY A 969 -38.69 -13.95 -22.65
N ILE A 970 -38.02 -14.73 -21.81
CA ILE A 970 -36.59 -15.03 -21.94
C ILE A 970 -36.30 -15.84 -23.21
N SER A 971 -37.16 -16.80 -23.56
CA SER A 971 -37.04 -17.55 -24.82
C SER A 971 -37.15 -16.66 -26.07
N LYS A 972 -37.94 -15.57 -26.03
CA LYS A 972 -38.03 -14.61 -27.14
C LYS A 972 -36.75 -13.80 -27.34
N ASP A 973 -36.07 -13.45 -26.24
CA ASP A 973 -34.81 -12.68 -26.31
C ASP A 973 -33.67 -13.52 -26.91
N LEU A 974 -33.69 -14.84 -26.71
CA LEU A 974 -32.75 -15.81 -27.30
C LEU A 974 -32.88 -15.96 -28.82
N LEU A 975 -34.03 -15.59 -29.43
CA LEU A 975 -34.29 -15.74 -30.88
C LEU A 975 -33.50 -14.76 -31.78
N ASN A 976 -32.74 -13.82 -31.22
CA ASN A 976 -32.14 -12.70 -31.95
C ASN A 976 -30.62 -12.84 -32.24
N MET A 977 -30.07 -14.06 -32.32
CA MET A 977 -28.62 -14.29 -32.52
C MET A 977 -28.19 -14.55 -33.99
N PRO A 978 -26.96 -14.14 -34.41
CA PRO A 978 -26.46 -14.27 -35.79
C PRO A 978 -25.80 -15.63 -36.13
N GLU A 979 -25.68 -15.87 -37.45
CA GLU A 979 -25.63 -17.14 -38.18
C GLU A 979 -24.24 -17.91 -38.26
N SER A 980 -24.19 -19.26 -38.15
CA SER A 980 -22.98 -20.12 -38.41
C SER A 980 -23.21 -21.52 -39.10
N LYS A 981 -22.14 -22.15 -39.68
CA LYS A 981 -22.17 -23.22 -40.72
C LYS A 981 -21.93 -24.68 -40.21
N TRP A 982 -22.76 -25.64 -40.68
CA TRP A 982 -22.78 -27.07 -40.28
C TRP A 982 -21.68 -28.00 -40.89
N ASN A 983 -21.07 -28.87 -40.08
CA ASN A 983 -20.13 -29.95 -40.46
C ASN A 983 -20.09 -31.07 -39.36
N GLU A 984 -19.18 -32.06 -39.43
CA GLU A 984 -19.03 -33.12 -38.39
C GLU A 984 -18.79 -32.57 -36.98
N LYS A 985 -18.05 -31.45 -36.87
CA LYS A 985 -17.90 -30.71 -35.62
C LYS A 985 -19.23 -30.09 -35.18
N SER A 986 -20.05 -29.60 -36.12
CA SER A 986 -21.40 -29.09 -35.82
C SER A 986 -22.42 -30.16 -35.45
N GLN A 987 -22.26 -31.41 -35.90
CA GLN A 987 -23.07 -32.53 -35.42
C GLN A 987 -22.75 -32.89 -33.97
N ALA A 988 -21.45 -32.93 -33.62
CA ALA A 988 -21.01 -33.09 -32.24
C ALA A 988 -21.45 -31.89 -31.37
N GLU A 989 -21.34 -30.67 -31.89
CA GLU A 989 -21.86 -29.45 -31.25
C GLU A 989 -23.39 -29.51 -31.12
N PHE A 990 -24.15 -29.99 -32.10
CA PHE A 990 -25.61 -30.14 -31.99
C PHE A 990 -26.06 -31.20 -30.98
N ASN A 991 -25.30 -32.29 -30.82
CA ASN A 991 -25.55 -33.26 -29.76
C ASN A 991 -25.24 -32.67 -28.38
N ASP A 992 -24.13 -31.92 -28.29
CA ASP A 992 -23.79 -31.15 -27.10
C ASP A 992 -24.90 -30.12 -26.82
N ASP A 993 -25.39 -29.40 -27.83
CA ASP A 993 -26.43 -28.38 -27.76
C ASP A 993 -27.84 -28.98 -27.52
N LEU A 994 -28.14 -30.20 -27.97
CA LEU A 994 -29.34 -30.97 -27.62
C LEU A 994 -29.30 -31.40 -26.15
N GLY A 995 -28.13 -31.81 -25.66
CA GLY A 995 -27.88 -31.97 -24.22
C GLY A 995 -28.04 -30.65 -23.47
N GLN A 996 -27.52 -29.56 -24.04
CA GLN A 996 -27.70 -28.20 -23.52
C GLN A 996 -29.13 -27.69 -23.66
N THR A 997 -30.03 -28.32 -24.43
CA THR A 997 -31.44 -27.90 -24.54
C THR A 997 -32.19 -28.16 -23.23
N ILE A 998 -31.91 -29.28 -22.56
CA ILE A 998 -32.46 -29.52 -21.22
C ILE A 998 -31.79 -28.61 -20.19
N THR A 999 -30.48 -28.38 -20.31
CA THR A 999 -29.79 -27.35 -19.54
C THR A 999 -30.38 -25.96 -19.79
N ALA A 1000 -30.83 -25.66 -21.01
CA ALA A 1000 -31.46 -24.41 -21.38
C ALA A 1000 -32.87 -24.30 -20.78
N TRP A 1001 -33.65 -25.39 -20.74
CA TRP A 1001 -34.94 -25.41 -20.02
C TRP A 1001 -34.74 -25.18 -18.52
N GLY A 1002 -33.72 -25.80 -17.92
CA GLY A 1002 -33.33 -25.56 -16.52
C GLY A 1002 -32.84 -24.13 -16.28
N ASN A 1003 -32.02 -23.58 -17.18
CA ASN A 1003 -31.51 -22.21 -17.11
C ASN A 1003 -32.63 -21.18 -17.30
N VAL A 1004 -33.56 -21.41 -18.23
CA VAL A 1004 -34.74 -20.55 -18.43
C VAL A 1004 -35.65 -20.59 -17.22
N THR A 1005 -35.84 -21.76 -16.60
CA THR A 1005 -36.59 -21.92 -15.34
C THR A 1005 -35.93 -21.15 -14.20
N SER A 1006 -34.61 -21.29 -14.05
CA SER A 1006 -33.81 -20.58 -13.05
C SER A 1006 -33.85 -19.06 -13.26
N ALA A 1007 -33.73 -18.61 -14.51
CA ALA A 1007 -33.78 -17.20 -14.86
C ALA A 1007 -35.19 -16.60 -14.70
N ALA A 1008 -36.24 -17.40 -14.95
CA ALA A 1008 -37.62 -16.99 -14.70
C ALA A 1008 -37.89 -16.79 -13.20
N LEU A 1009 -37.40 -17.69 -12.35
CA LEU A 1009 -37.48 -17.56 -10.89
C LEU A 1009 -36.68 -16.36 -10.38
N LEU A 1010 -35.45 -16.19 -10.87
CA LEU A 1010 -34.62 -15.03 -10.56
C LEU A 1010 -35.33 -13.72 -10.94
N ARG A 1011 -35.91 -13.65 -12.15
CA ARG A 1011 -36.65 -12.48 -12.63
C ARG A 1011 -37.90 -12.22 -11.78
N LEU A 1012 -38.61 -13.26 -11.34
CA LEU A 1012 -39.77 -13.11 -10.47
C LEU A 1012 -39.41 -12.46 -9.12
N PHE A 1013 -38.24 -12.77 -8.57
CA PHE A 1013 -37.76 -12.26 -7.28
C PHE A 1013 -36.71 -11.13 -7.38
N ASP A 1014 -36.49 -10.54 -8.55
CA ASP A 1014 -35.42 -9.54 -8.75
C ASP A 1014 -35.70 -8.15 -8.16
N GLY A 1015 -36.88 -7.94 -7.58
CA GLY A 1015 -37.28 -6.68 -6.94
C GLY A 1015 -37.50 -5.51 -7.91
N LYS A 1016 -37.60 -5.74 -9.24
CA LYS A 1016 -38.04 -4.71 -10.18
C LYS A 1016 -39.56 -4.51 -10.09
N ASP A 1017 -40.02 -3.29 -10.31
CA ASP A 1017 -41.41 -2.91 -10.07
C ASP A 1017 -42.44 -3.74 -10.84
N GLU A 1018 -42.13 -4.15 -12.08
CA GLU A 1018 -42.97 -5.05 -12.88
C GLU A 1018 -43.07 -6.45 -12.28
N ASN A 1019 -41.96 -6.98 -11.77
CA ASN A 1019 -41.89 -8.32 -11.21
C ASN A 1019 -42.47 -8.37 -9.79
N ILE A 1020 -42.31 -7.30 -8.99
CA ILE A 1020 -43.00 -7.14 -7.69
C ILE A 1020 -44.51 -7.24 -7.86
N ASN A 1021 -45.08 -6.59 -8.88
CA ASN A 1021 -46.52 -6.67 -9.15
C ASN A 1021 -46.95 -8.08 -9.58
N THR A 1022 -46.12 -8.76 -10.39
CA THR A 1022 -46.34 -10.15 -10.79
C THR A 1022 -46.34 -11.08 -9.59
N LEU A 1023 -45.33 -10.98 -8.73
CA LEU A 1023 -45.21 -11.78 -7.52
C LEU A 1023 -46.33 -11.50 -6.52
N TYR A 1024 -46.74 -10.23 -6.35
CA TYR A 1024 -47.89 -9.88 -5.53
C TYR A 1024 -49.17 -10.56 -6.03
N ALA A 1025 -49.41 -10.54 -7.35
CA ALA A 1025 -50.58 -11.20 -7.94
C ALA A 1025 -50.59 -12.72 -7.68
N MET A 1026 -49.41 -13.34 -7.59
CA MET A 1026 -49.28 -14.76 -7.23
C MET A 1026 -49.63 -15.03 -5.77
N VAL A 1027 -49.20 -14.21 -4.82
CA VAL A 1027 -49.41 -14.45 -3.38
C VAL A 1027 -50.70 -13.87 -2.82
N ALA A 1028 -51.27 -12.84 -3.47
CA ALA A 1028 -52.48 -12.14 -3.03
C ALA A 1028 -53.63 -13.10 -2.77
N ASP A 1029 -54.53 -12.73 -1.85
CA ASP A 1029 -55.67 -13.56 -1.40
C ASP A 1029 -55.27 -14.88 -0.73
N GLY A 1030 -53.99 -15.02 -0.34
CA GLY A 1030 -53.50 -16.22 0.34
C GLY A 1030 -53.45 -17.45 -0.56
N LYS A 1031 -53.24 -17.28 -1.87
CA LYS A 1031 -53.23 -18.38 -2.85
C LYS A 1031 -52.24 -19.51 -2.52
N PHE A 1032 -51.16 -19.18 -1.83
CA PHE A 1032 -50.13 -20.13 -1.37
C PHE A 1032 -50.15 -20.36 0.15
N MET A 1033 -51.19 -19.91 0.87
CA MET A 1033 -51.31 -20.09 2.32
C MET A 1033 -52.09 -21.37 2.68
N ALA A 1034 -51.85 -21.86 3.89
CA ALA A 1034 -52.69 -22.90 4.49
C ALA A 1034 -54.09 -22.35 4.85
N GLY A 1035 -55.07 -23.25 4.92
CA GLY A 1035 -56.42 -22.92 5.36
C GLY A 1035 -57.23 -24.18 5.63
N ARG A 1036 -58.53 -24.03 5.88
CA ARG A 1036 -59.43 -25.12 6.29
C ARG A 1036 -59.44 -26.30 5.31
N ASP A 1037 -59.09 -26.01 4.06
CA ASP A 1037 -59.07 -26.93 2.94
C ASP A 1037 -57.70 -27.63 2.75
N GLY A 1038 -56.76 -27.44 3.69
CA GLY A 1038 -55.49 -28.16 3.77
C GLY A 1038 -54.26 -27.26 3.94
N ASN A 1039 -53.09 -27.88 3.99
CA ASN A 1039 -51.80 -27.20 3.90
C ASN A 1039 -51.30 -27.23 2.45
N PRO A 1040 -50.63 -26.17 1.97
CA PRO A 1040 -49.92 -26.21 0.70
C PRO A 1040 -48.86 -27.30 0.76
N SER A 1041 -48.92 -28.25 -0.17
CA SER A 1041 -47.95 -29.34 -0.29
C SER A 1041 -46.86 -28.93 -1.27
N THR A 1042 -45.62 -29.19 -0.88
CA THR A 1042 -44.42 -28.99 -1.70
C THR A 1042 -44.13 -30.23 -2.57
N SER A 1043 -44.74 -31.38 -2.24
CA SER A 1043 -44.60 -32.62 -2.99
C SER A 1043 -45.31 -32.56 -4.36
N PRO A 1044 -44.64 -32.98 -5.45
CA PRO A 1044 -45.29 -33.18 -6.75
C PRO A 1044 -46.47 -34.16 -6.63
N PRO A 1045 -47.47 -34.09 -7.52
CA PRO A 1045 -48.59 -35.03 -7.50
C PRO A 1045 -48.17 -36.51 -7.47
N GLU A 1046 -48.76 -37.32 -6.57
CA GLU A 1046 -48.50 -38.77 -6.45
C GLU A 1046 -48.69 -39.56 -7.77
N THR A 1047 -49.45 -39.03 -8.72
CA THR A 1047 -49.40 -39.49 -10.12
C THR A 1047 -48.20 -38.89 -10.84
N SER A 1048 -47.08 -39.59 -10.59
CA SER A 1048 -45.93 -39.85 -11.46
C SER A 1048 -45.08 -38.67 -11.91
N GLU A 1049 -44.06 -38.38 -11.09
CA GLU A 1049 -42.75 -37.91 -11.57
C GLU A 1049 -42.31 -38.64 -12.85
N ALA A 1050 -42.64 -39.94 -12.98
CA ALA A 1050 -42.44 -40.76 -14.18
C ALA A 1050 -43.33 -40.38 -15.41
N GLU A 1051 -44.51 -39.77 -15.20
CA GLU A 1051 -45.38 -39.26 -16.28
C GLU A 1051 -44.93 -37.86 -16.70
N LEU A 1052 -44.45 -37.03 -15.75
CA LEU A 1052 -43.79 -35.77 -16.07
C LEU A 1052 -42.49 -36.03 -16.84
N GLU A 1053 -41.63 -36.94 -16.36
CA GLU A 1053 -40.45 -37.46 -17.06
C GLU A 1053 -40.85 -38.03 -18.43
N GLY A 1054 -41.88 -38.88 -18.47
CA GLY A 1054 -42.41 -39.43 -19.71
C GLY A 1054 -42.92 -38.38 -20.69
N ASN A 1055 -43.52 -37.30 -20.21
CA ASN A 1055 -44.01 -36.19 -21.03
C ASN A 1055 -42.86 -35.28 -21.50
N ILE A 1056 -41.84 -35.06 -20.66
CA ILE A 1056 -40.57 -34.40 -21.03
C ILE A 1056 -39.91 -35.17 -22.17
N VAL A 1057 -39.71 -36.48 -21.98
CA VAL A 1057 -39.09 -37.39 -22.96
C VAL A 1057 -39.90 -37.45 -24.25
N LYS A 1058 -41.22 -37.65 -24.17
CA LYS A 1058 -42.10 -37.66 -25.34
C LYS A 1058 -42.04 -36.35 -26.11
N THR A 1059 -42.12 -35.21 -25.43
CA THR A 1059 -42.10 -33.88 -26.06
C THR A 1059 -40.75 -33.61 -26.72
N PHE A 1060 -39.66 -33.95 -26.04
CA PHE A 1060 -38.31 -33.81 -26.56
C PHE A 1060 -38.12 -34.63 -27.84
N PHE A 1061 -38.41 -35.93 -27.82
CA PHE A 1061 -38.21 -36.79 -28.99
C PHE A 1061 -39.25 -36.61 -30.10
N ALA A 1062 -40.50 -36.24 -29.79
CA ALA A 1062 -41.52 -35.97 -30.81
C ALA A 1062 -41.15 -34.80 -31.72
N TYR A 1063 -40.33 -33.86 -31.24
CA TYR A 1063 -39.77 -32.77 -32.05
C TYR A 1063 -38.37 -33.08 -32.57
N ALA A 1064 -37.50 -33.70 -31.75
CA ALA A 1064 -36.13 -34.01 -32.13
C ALA A 1064 -36.06 -35.01 -33.30
N ILE A 1065 -36.94 -36.01 -33.37
CA ILE A 1065 -36.94 -37.03 -34.43
C ILE A 1065 -37.28 -36.44 -35.81
N PRO A 1066 -38.43 -35.74 -36.02
CA PRO A 1066 -38.72 -35.10 -37.31
C PRO A 1066 -37.70 -34.02 -37.70
N ALA A 1067 -37.15 -33.30 -36.72
CA ALA A 1067 -36.07 -32.35 -36.93
C ALA A 1067 -34.82 -33.04 -37.48
N ALA A 1068 -34.33 -34.09 -36.82
CA ALA A 1068 -33.18 -34.89 -37.26
C ALA A 1068 -33.36 -35.47 -38.65
N TRP A 1069 -34.56 -35.93 -39.00
CA TRP A 1069 -34.91 -36.37 -40.36
C TRP A 1069 -34.85 -35.26 -41.40
N THR A 1070 -35.35 -34.08 -41.06
CA THR A 1070 -35.26 -32.90 -41.93
C THR A 1070 -33.79 -32.54 -42.20
N PHE A 1071 -32.92 -32.62 -41.17
CA PHE A 1071 -31.49 -32.34 -41.30
C PHE A 1071 -30.70 -33.38 -42.07
N SER A 1072 -30.97 -34.67 -41.83
CA SER A 1072 -30.34 -35.78 -42.56
C SER A 1072 -30.90 -35.94 -43.98
N LYS A 1073 -31.84 -35.08 -44.40
CA LYS A 1073 -32.58 -35.18 -45.68
C LYS A 1073 -33.26 -36.54 -45.85
N HIS A 1074 -33.61 -37.18 -44.73
CA HIS A 1074 -34.40 -38.39 -44.70
C HIS A 1074 -35.88 -38.02 -44.62
N TYR A 1075 -36.59 -38.16 -45.74
CA TYR A 1075 -38.02 -37.88 -45.80
C TYR A 1075 -38.82 -39.15 -45.47
N ALA A 1076 -38.84 -39.49 -44.18
CA ALA A 1076 -39.73 -40.53 -43.67
C ALA A 1076 -41.17 -39.99 -43.57
N PHE A 1077 -42.14 -40.83 -43.86
CA PHE A 1077 -43.56 -40.53 -43.77
C PHE A 1077 -44.29 -41.73 -43.17
N VAL A 1078 -45.40 -41.45 -42.49
CA VAL A 1078 -46.25 -42.49 -41.91
C VAL A 1078 -47.29 -42.89 -42.95
N ILE A 1079 -47.32 -44.17 -43.29
CA ILE A 1079 -48.34 -44.78 -44.12
C ILE A 1079 -49.44 -45.30 -43.20
N ASP A 1080 -50.64 -44.71 -43.28
CA ASP A 1080 -51.84 -45.38 -42.79
C ASP A 1080 -52.11 -46.57 -43.71
N SER A 1081 -51.97 -47.79 -43.19
CA SER A 1081 -52.18 -48.96 -44.03
C SER A 1081 -53.65 -49.13 -44.43
N GLY A 1082 -54.57 -48.53 -43.67
CA GLY A 1082 -56.01 -48.75 -43.81
C GLY A 1082 -56.49 -50.09 -43.24
N TYR A 1083 -55.60 -50.91 -42.68
CA TYR A 1083 -55.91 -52.22 -42.09
C TYR A 1083 -55.85 -52.18 -40.57
N ASP A 1084 -56.58 -53.10 -39.93
CA ASP A 1084 -56.48 -53.32 -38.48
C ASP A 1084 -55.14 -53.95 -38.10
N CYS A 1085 -54.75 -53.78 -36.84
CA CYS A 1085 -53.44 -54.21 -36.31
C CYS A 1085 -53.12 -55.71 -36.39
N ASN A 1086 -54.10 -56.56 -36.71
CA ASN A 1086 -53.91 -58.00 -36.86
C ASN A 1086 -53.57 -58.43 -38.30
N ALA A 1087 -53.59 -57.49 -39.26
CA ALA A 1087 -53.25 -57.79 -40.64
C ALA A 1087 -51.76 -58.13 -40.78
N VAL A 1088 -51.45 -59.25 -41.44
CA VAL A 1088 -50.08 -59.70 -41.67
C VAL A 1088 -49.63 -59.25 -43.06
N ASP A 1089 -48.61 -58.40 -43.11
CA ASP A 1089 -47.96 -57.89 -44.34
C ASP A 1089 -48.89 -57.35 -45.43
N PRO A 1090 -49.92 -56.55 -45.08
CA PRO A 1090 -50.94 -56.10 -46.03
C PRO A 1090 -50.39 -55.20 -47.14
N LEU A 1091 -49.24 -54.54 -46.93
CA LEU A 1091 -48.60 -53.65 -47.90
C LEU A 1091 -47.43 -54.30 -48.64
N GLY A 1092 -47.34 -55.64 -48.70
CA GLY A 1092 -46.22 -56.37 -49.32
C GLY A 1092 -45.95 -56.07 -50.80
N SER A 1093 -46.86 -55.35 -51.47
CA SER A 1093 -46.65 -54.85 -52.84
C SER A 1093 -45.88 -53.52 -52.90
N TYR A 1094 -45.81 -52.78 -51.79
CA TYR A 1094 -45.21 -51.44 -51.69
C TYR A 1094 -44.04 -51.37 -50.70
N LEU A 1095 -44.05 -52.23 -49.68
CA LEU A 1095 -43.01 -52.37 -48.66
C LEU A 1095 -42.53 -53.81 -48.66
N ASP A 1096 -41.22 -54.02 -48.52
CA ASP A 1096 -40.71 -55.36 -48.27
C ASP A 1096 -41.15 -55.87 -46.89
N THR A 1097 -41.24 -57.20 -46.77
CA THR A 1097 -41.70 -57.88 -45.55
C THR A 1097 -40.90 -57.48 -44.32
N ASP A 1098 -39.58 -57.38 -44.45
CA ASP A 1098 -38.72 -56.97 -43.34
C ASP A 1098 -39.08 -55.53 -42.91
N THR A 1099 -39.23 -54.59 -43.84
CA THR A 1099 -39.62 -53.21 -43.51
C THR A 1099 -40.97 -53.17 -42.80
N MET A 1100 -41.98 -53.92 -43.26
CA MET A 1100 -43.27 -53.97 -42.57
C MET A 1100 -43.17 -54.55 -41.15
N HIS A 1101 -42.37 -55.61 -40.95
CA HIS A 1101 -42.19 -56.21 -39.63
C HIS A 1101 -41.43 -55.31 -38.66
N HIS A 1102 -40.49 -54.50 -39.16
CA HIS A 1102 -39.67 -53.63 -38.33
C HIS A 1102 -40.28 -52.24 -38.08
N THR A 1103 -41.19 -51.76 -38.95
CA THR A 1103 -41.71 -50.38 -38.90
C THR A 1103 -43.21 -50.28 -38.62
N GLY A 1104 -43.90 -51.42 -38.47
CA GLY A 1104 -45.32 -51.49 -38.16
C GLY A 1104 -45.63 -51.08 -36.72
N GLY A 1105 -46.62 -50.20 -36.55
CA GLY A 1105 -47.10 -49.73 -35.26
C GLY A 1105 -48.63 -49.67 -35.21
N CYS A 1106 -49.22 -50.15 -34.12
CA CYS A 1106 -50.66 -50.10 -33.89
C CYS A 1106 -51.04 -48.84 -33.12
N TYR A 1107 -51.93 -48.02 -33.67
CA TYR A 1107 -52.48 -46.84 -32.98
C TYR A 1107 -53.97 -46.72 -33.24
N GLY A 1108 -54.78 -46.61 -32.18
CA GLY A 1108 -56.24 -46.53 -32.31
C GLY A 1108 -56.89 -47.73 -33.02
N GLY A 1109 -56.29 -48.92 -32.92
CA GLY A 1109 -56.76 -50.14 -33.61
C GLY A 1109 -56.34 -50.27 -35.08
N LYS A 1110 -55.70 -49.24 -35.65
CA LYS A 1110 -55.23 -49.21 -37.02
C LYS A 1110 -53.73 -49.43 -37.11
N LEU A 1111 -53.31 -50.11 -38.16
CA LEU A 1111 -51.92 -50.41 -38.43
C LEU A 1111 -51.30 -49.30 -39.28
N TYR A 1112 -50.21 -48.74 -38.79
CA TYR A 1112 -49.41 -47.72 -39.47
C TYR A 1112 -48.01 -48.26 -39.73
N TYR A 1113 -47.38 -47.79 -40.79
CA TYR A 1113 -45.99 -48.10 -41.10
C TYR A 1113 -45.18 -46.81 -41.24
N LEU A 1114 -44.01 -46.76 -40.59
CA LEU A 1114 -43.05 -45.69 -40.85
C LEU A 1114 -42.18 -46.09 -42.05
N ALA A 1115 -42.32 -45.37 -43.17
CA ALA A 1115 -41.60 -45.69 -44.40
C ALA A 1115 -40.82 -44.49 -44.92
N ALA A 1116 -39.75 -44.75 -45.68
CA ALA A 1116 -39.02 -43.74 -46.43
C ALA A 1116 -38.79 -44.24 -47.86
N ALA A 1117 -38.86 -43.33 -48.84
CA ALA A 1117 -38.64 -43.70 -50.23
C ALA A 1117 -37.16 -44.04 -50.49
N LYS A 1118 -36.89 -45.20 -51.10
CA LYS A 1118 -35.52 -45.64 -51.42
C LYS A 1118 -35.04 -45.03 -52.73
N GLY A 1119 -34.05 -44.13 -52.66
CA GLY A 1119 -33.36 -43.52 -53.80
C GLY A 1119 -33.49 -42.00 -53.90
N ASN A 1120 -32.73 -41.37 -54.80
CA ASN A 1120 -32.79 -39.92 -55.03
C ASN A 1120 -34.17 -39.52 -55.57
N SER A 1121 -34.80 -38.50 -54.98
CA SER A 1121 -36.04 -37.93 -55.51
C SER A 1121 -35.83 -37.43 -56.94
N LYS A 1122 -36.66 -37.89 -57.87
CA LYS A 1122 -36.75 -37.30 -59.21
C LYS A 1122 -38.03 -36.50 -59.28
N THR A 1123 -37.97 -35.29 -59.83
CA THR A 1123 -39.17 -34.53 -60.15
C THR A 1123 -39.93 -35.27 -61.23
N CYS A 1124 -40.99 -35.98 -60.87
CA CYS A 1124 -41.90 -36.56 -61.85
C CYS A 1124 -42.69 -35.44 -62.50
N GLN A 1125 -42.41 -35.15 -63.76
CA GLN A 1125 -43.34 -34.41 -64.59
C GLN A 1125 -44.43 -35.38 -65.00
N CYS A 1126 -45.62 -35.23 -64.42
CA CYS A 1126 -46.79 -36.03 -64.79
C CYS A 1126 -47.19 -35.73 -66.24
N GLU A 1127 -46.64 -36.47 -67.20
CA GLU A 1127 -47.21 -36.60 -68.53
C GLU A 1127 -48.28 -37.68 -68.49
N HIS A 1128 -49.55 -37.25 -68.45
CA HIS A 1128 -50.79 -38.03 -68.38
C HIS A 1128 -51.32 -38.39 -66.99
N MET A 1129 -52.17 -37.49 -66.46
CA MET A 1129 -53.27 -37.88 -65.57
C MET A 1129 -54.35 -38.58 -66.41
N GLY A 1130 -54.36 -39.90 -66.38
CA GLY A 1130 -55.43 -40.74 -66.92
C GLY A 1130 -56.25 -41.35 -65.79
N ASP A 1131 -57.46 -40.83 -65.60
CA ASP A 1131 -58.50 -41.34 -64.70
C ASP A 1131 -58.79 -42.83 -64.95
N LYS A 1132 -58.41 -43.71 -64.00
CA LYS A 1132 -59.21 -44.87 -63.52
C LYS A 1132 -58.68 -45.34 -62.15
N GLY A 1133 -59.37 -44.96 -61.08
CA GLY A 1133 -59.01 -45.36 -59.71
C GLY A 1133 -59.96 -44.83 -58.63
N VAL A 1134 -61.26 -45.16 -58.79
CA VAL A 1134 -62.32 -45.25 -57.77
C VAL A 1134 -62.61 -44.02 -56.89
N SER A 1135 -63.65 -43.30 -57.32
CA SER A 1135 -64.50 -42.44 -56.51
C SER A 1135 -65.50 -43.24 -55.65
N SER A 1136 -65.73 -42.80 -54.42
CA SER A 1136 -67.03 -42.85 -53.73
C SER A 1136 -67.23 -41.49 -53.03
N SER A 1137 -67.97 -40.55 -53.64
CA SER A 1137 -69.39 -40.27 -53.35
C SER A 1137 -69.59 -39.80 -51.89
N HIS A 1138 -69.87 -38.53 -51.58
CA HIS A 1138 -71.08 -37.79 -51.95
C HIS A 1138 -71.03 -36.30 -51.55
N LEU A 1139 -71.77 -35.49 -52.33
CA LEU A 1139 -72.32 -34.14 -52.10
C LEU A 1139 -71.56 -32.90 -52.64
N ALA A 1140 -72.04 -32.53 -53.83
CA ALA A 1140 -71.89 -31.34 -54.68
C ALA A 1140 -72.72 -30.12 -54.13
N PRO A 1141 -73.05 -29.02 -54.88
CA PRO A 1141 -72.76 -28.71 -56.30
C PRO A 1141 -72.51 -27.23 -56.73
N SER A 1142 -72.14 -27.10 -58.02
CA SER A 1142 -72.42 -26.02 -59.01
C SER A 1142 -71.65 -24.67 -58.91
N GLY A 1143 -71.17 -24.03 -59.98
CA GLY A 1143 -71.24 -24.36 -61.41
C GLY A 1143 -70.50 -23.34 -62.33
N GLN A 1144 -70.37 -23.77 -63.59
CA GLN A 1144 -70.25 -23.02 -64.85
C GLN A 1144 -68.94 -22.38 -65.34
N LYS A 1145 -68.65 -22.76 -66.60
CA LYS A 1145 -67.60 -22.38 -67.54
C LYS A 1145 -67.77 -20.94 -68.04
N ASN A 1146 -66.67 -20.26 -68.34
CA ASN A 1146 -66.33 -19.87 -69.73
C ASN A 1146 -64.90 -19.35 -69.89
N LYS A 1147 -64.28 -19.73 -71.01
CA LYS A 1147 -62.96 -19.31 -71.48
C LYS A 1147 -62.97 -17.86 -71.96
N ALA A 1148 -61.98 -17.08 -71.56
CA ALA A 1148 -61.35 -16.05 -72.38
C ALA A 1148 -59.90 -15.84 -71.90
N ILE A 1149 -58.93 -16.23 -72.72
CA ILE A 1149 -57.54 -15.71 -72.68
C ILE A 1149 -57.67 -14.22 -73.05
N PRO A 1150 -57.11 -13.25 -72.29
CA PRO A 1150 -55.82 -12.67 -72.72
C PRO A 1150 -54.98 -11.94 -71.63
N VAL A 1151 -53.70 -11.73 -71.95
CA VAL A 1151 -52.92 -10.52 -71.58
C VAL A 1151 -52.48 -10.35 -70.11
N PHE A 1152 -53.06 -11.03 -69.13
CA PHE A 1152 -52.76 -10.79 -67.71
C PHE A 1152 -51.34 -11.14 -67.25
N PHE A 1153 -50.67 -12.12 -67.86
CA PHE A 1153 -49.33 -12.55 -67.42
C PHE A 1153 -48.22 -11.61 -67.92
N LEU A 1154 -48.40 -11.00 -69.09
CA LEU A 1154 -47.50 -9.95 -69.58
C LEU A 1154 -47.75 -8.63 -68.83
N VAL A 1155 -49.01 -8.36 -68.46
CA VAL A 1155 -49.36 -7.23 -67.57
C VAL A 1155 -48.81 -7.47 -66.17
N PHE A 1156 -48.84 -8.68 -65.60
CA PHE A 1156 -48.34 -8.96 -64.25
C PHE A 1156 -46.82 -8.91 -64.15
N LEU A 1157 -46.08 -9.31 -65.20
CA LEU A 1157 -44.62 -9.15 -65.22
C LEU A 1157 -44.22 -7.68 -65.39
N VAL A 1158 -44.93 -6.92 -66.22
CA VAL A 1158 -44.77 -5.46 -66.31
C VAL A 1158 -45.21 -4.81 -64.99
N PHE A 1159 -46.26 -5.30 -64.32
CA PHE A 1159 -46.73 -4.80 -63.01
C PHE A 1159 -45.75 -5.14 -61.90
N LEU A 1160 -45.06 -6.28 -61.93
CA LEU A 1160 -44.04 -6.63 -60.94
C LEU A 1160 -42.78 -5.80 -61.13
N VAL A 1161 -42.35 -5.57 -62.37
CA VAL A 1161 -41.24 -4.65 -62.67
C VAL A 1161 -41.64 -3.21 -62.33
N PHE A 1162 -42.89 -2.81 -62.60
CA PHE A 1162 -43.42 -1.50 -62.20
C PHE A 1162 -43.58 -1.39 -60.68
N LEU A 1163 -43.93 -2.47 -59.96
CA LEU A 1163 -44.06 -2.48 -58.49
C LEU A 1163 -42.69 -2.46 -57.83
N VAL A 1164 -41.70 -3.16 -58.37
CA VAL A 1164 -40.30 -3.08 -57.90
C VAL A 1164 -39.74 -1.69 -58.21
N PHE A 1165 -40.03 -1.13 -59.39
CA PHE A 1165 -39.63 0.24 -59.72
C PHE A 1165 -40.39 1.27 -58.88
N LEU A 1166 -41.67 1.05 -58.52
CA LEU A 1166 -42.46 1.91 -57.64
C LEU A 1166 -42.00 1.80 -56.19
N ILE A 1167 -41.63 0.61 -55.72
CA ILE A 1167 -41.03 0.41 -54.39
C ILE A 1167 -39.66 1.07 -54.35
N PHE A 1168 -38.85 0.95 -55.41
CA PHE A 1168 -37.57 1.63 -55.50
C PHE A 1168 -37.76 3.16 -55.60
N LEU A 1169 -38.78 3.64 -56.30
CA LEU A 1169 -39.13 5.06 -56.39
C LEU A 1169 -39.71 5.57 -55.06
N ILE A 1170 -40.50 4.79 -54.33
CA ILE A 1170 -41.01 5.09 -52.99
C ILE A 1170 -39.85 5.11 -52.01
N PHE A 1171 -38.88 4.20 -52.11
CA PHE A 1171 -37.68 4.18 -51.29
C PHE A 1171 -36.78 5.38 -51.62
N LEU A 1172 -36.66 5.75 -52.90
CA LEU A 1172 -35.93 6.94 -53.34
C LEU A 1172 -36.67 8.23 -52.91
N ILE A 1173 -38.00 8.26 -52.97
CA ILE A 1173 -38.83 9.38 -52.48
C ILE A 1173 -38.76 9.45 -50.96
N PHE A 1174 -38.71 8.34 -50.25
CA PHE A 1174 -38.55 8.29 -48.79
C PHE A 1174 -37.14 8.73 -48.39
N LEU A 1175 -36.11 8.35 -49.15
CA LEU A 1175 -34.74 8.82 -48.98
C LEU A 1175 -34.63 10.31 -49.31
N ILE A 1176 -35.26 10.77 -50.39
CA ILE A 1176 -35.34 12.19 -50.75
C ILE A 1176 -36.16 12.95 -49.70
N PHE A 1177 -37.22 12.38 -49.13
CA PHE A 1177 -38.01 12.97 -48.05
C PHE A 1177 -37.23 13.01 -46.75
N LEU A 1178 -36.41 12.00 -46.45
CA LEU A 1178 -35.49 12.00 -45.31
C LEU A 1178 -34.40 13.06 -45.49
N ILE A 1179 -33.82 13.14 -46.69
CA ILE A 1179 -32.84 14.16 -47.06
C ILE A 1179 -33.50 15.55 -46.99
N PHE A 1180 -34.74 15.70 -47.46
CA PHE A 1180 -35.50 16.95 -47.41
C PHE A 1180 -35.91 17.31 -45.99
N LEU A 1181 -36.24 16.34 -45.13
CA LEU A 1181 -36.54 16.54 -43.71
C LEU A 1181 -35.27 16.94 -42.96
N VAL A 1182 -34.13 16.31 -43.26
CA VAL A 1182 -32.81 16.70 -42.74
C VAL A 1182 -32.44 18.10 -43.24
N PHE A 1183 -32.71 18.42 -44.51
CA PHE A 1183 -32.48 19.74 -45.07
C PHE A 1183 -33.43 20.80 -44.49
N LEU A 1184 -34.68 20.44 -44.19
CA LEU A 1184 -35.68 21.32 -43.56
C LEU A 1184 -35.32 21.56 -42.10
N ILE A 1185 -34.88 20.54 -41.37
CA ILE A 1185 -34.34 20.65 -40.01
C ILE A 1185 -33.10 21.53 -40.03
N PHE A 1186 -32.19 21.33 -40.98
CA PHE A 1186 -31.00 22.17 -41.17
C PHE A 1186 -31.37 23.62 -41.51
N LEU A 1187 -32.39 23.84 -42.35
CA LEU A 1187 -32.90 25.19 -42.69
C LEU A 1187 -33.58 25.86 -41.49
N ILE A 1188 -34.34 25.11 -40.68
CA ILE A 1188 -34.94 25.58 -39.42
C ILE A 1188 -33.83 25.95 -38.43
N PHE A 1189 -32.76 25.15 -38.33
CA PHE A 1189 -31.59 25.49 -37.51
C PHE A 1189 -30.87 26.74 -38.02
N ILE A 1190 -30.73 26.93 -39.34
CA ILE A 1190 -30.17 28.15 -39.92
C ILE A 1190 -31.06 29.36 -39.62
N ILE A 1191 -32.39 29.22 -39.73
CA ILE A 1191 -33.34 30.30 -39.44
C ILE A 1191 -33.32 30.66 -37.95
N ILE A 1192 -33.31 29.66 -37.05
CA ILE A 1192 -33.18 29.85 -35.60
C ILE A 1192 -31.84 30.53 -35.29
N PHE A 1193 -30.75 30.10 -35.93
CA PHE A 1193 -29.44 30.72 -35.77
C PHE A 1193 -29.43 32.16 -36.27
N PHE A 1194 -30.09 32.46 -37.40
CA PHE A 1194 -30.17 33.81 -37.96
C PHE A 1194 -31.06 34.73 -37.09
N LEU A 1195 -32.15 34.21 -36.53
CA LEU A 1195 -33.01 34.93 -35.58
C LEU A 1195 -32.31 35.19 -34.24
N LEU A 1196 -31.54 34.22 -33.74
CA LEU A 1196 -30.70 34.38 -32.55
C LEU A 1196 -29.54 35.35 -32.80
N PHE A 1197 -28.93 35.31 -33.98
CA PHE A 1197 -27.90 36.27 -34.39
C PHE A 1197 -28.47 37.69 -34.46
N LEU A 1198 -29.65 37.87 -35.06
CA LEU A 1198 -30.38 39.14 -35.07
C LEU A 1198 -30.74 39.60 -33.66
N PHE A 1199 -31.13 38.68 -32.76
CA PHE A 1199 -31.42 38.98 -31.36
C PHE A 1199 -30.16 39.46 -30.62
N VAL A 1200 -29.02 38.79 -30.81
CA VAL A 1200 -27.72 39.20 -30.24
C VAL A 1200 -27.29 40.55 -30.81
N LEU A 1201 -27.49 40.81 -32.12
CA LEU A 1201 -27.21 42.12 -32.74
C LEU A 1201 -28.11 43.23 -32.17
N LEU A 1202 -29.39 42.92 -31.90
CA LEU A 1202 -30.34 43.83 -31.28
C LEU A 1202 -29.94 44.15 -29.83
N VAL A 1203 -29.49 43.14 -29.07
CA VAL A 1203 -28.98 43.31 -27.70
C VAL A 1203 -27.70 44.15 -27.69
N LEU A 1204 -26.80 43.96 -28.67
CA LEU A 1204 -25.59 44.76 -28.85
C LEU A 1204 -25.88 46.22 -29.26
N LEU A 1205 -26.98 46.48 -29.98
CA LEU A 1205 -27.42 47.83 -30.38
C LEU A 1205 -28.17 48.58 -29.28
N VAL A 1206 -28.86 47.88 -28.37
CA VAL A 1206 -29.72 48.48 -27.33
C VAL A 1206 -28.98 48.66 -25.98
N LEU A 1207 -27.87 47.95 -25.74
CA LEU A 1207 -27.11 48.03 -24.49
C LEU A 1207 -25.60 48.24 -24.74
N PRO A 1208 -25.10 49.49 -24.80
CA PRO A 1208 -23.67 49.78 -25.04
C PRO A 1208 -22.75 49.43 -23.86
N ALA A 1209 -23.27 48.86 -22.76
CA ALA A 1209 -22.60 48.74 -21.46
C ALA A 1209 -22.29 47.30 -21.03
N LEU A 1210 -22.27 46.32 -21.94
CA LEU A 1210 -21.86 44.93 -21.65
C LEU A 1210 -20.42 44.68 -22.10
N SER A 1211 -19.60 44.12 -21.19
CA SER A 1211 -18.16 43.91 -21.38
C SER A 1211 -17.85 42.83 -22.43
N ALA A 1212 -16.74 42.98 -23.15
CA ALA A 1212 -16.30 42.06 -24.21
C ALA A 1212 -16.15 40.58 -23.74
N LEU A 1213 -15.95 40.35 -22.44
CA LEU A 1213 -15.87 39.00 -21.85
C LEU A 1213 -17.22 38.26 -21.85
N PHE A 1214 -18.34 38.95 -21.63
CA PHE A 1214 -19.66 38.31 -21.65
C PHE A 1214 -20.02 37.86 -23.08
N VAL A 1215 -19.67 38.66 -24.07
CA VAL A 1215 -19.82 38.33 -25.50
C VAL A 1215 -18.96 37.11 -25.87
N PHE A 1216 -17.73 37.03 -25.36
CA PHE A 1216 -16.85 35.88 -25.57
C PHE A 1216 -17.35 34.61 -24.88
N PHE A 1217 -17.86 34.71 -23.65
CA PHE A 1217 -18.40 33.58 -22.90
C PHE A 1217 -19.63 32.98 -23.59
N VAL A 1218 -20.55 33.83 -24.06
CA VAL A 1218 -21.73 33.38 -24.81
C VAL A 1218 -21.31 32.73 -26.14
N LEU A 1219 -20.35 33.30 -26.87
CA LEU A 1219 -19.81 32.70 -28.10
C LEU A 1219 -19.12 31.36 -27.84
N PHE A 1220 -18.39 31.21 -26.73
CA PHE A 1220 -17.68 29.98 -26.38
C PHE A 1220 -18.63 28.85 -26.01
N VAL A 1221 -19.65 29.13 -25.18
CA VAL A 1221 -20.70 28.15 -24.84
C VAL A 1221 -21.46 27.70 -26.08
N PHE A 1222 -21.73 28.62 -27.02
CA PHE A 1222 -22.36 28.29 -28.30
C PHE A 1222 -21.46 27.41 -29.20
N PHE A 1223 -20.15 27.67 -29.27
CA PHE A 1223 -19.22 26.83 -30.02
C PHE A 1223 -19.07 25.43 -29.40
N ALA A 1224 -19.06 25.32 -28.07
CA ALA A 1224 -18.99 24.04 -27.37
C ALA A 1224 -20.24 23.18 -27.61
N LEU A 1225 -21.43 23.78 -27.55
CA LEU A 1225 -22.69 23.09 -27.87
C LEU A 1225 -22.76 22.65 -29.34
N PHE A 1226 -22.27 23.49 -30.27
CA PHE A 1226 -22.18 23.14 -31.68
C PHE A 1226 -21.24 21.95 -31.93
N PHE A 1227 -20.12 21.88 -31.21
CA PHE A 1227 -19.15 20.78 -31.33
C PHE A 1227 -19.69 19.45 -30.76
N ILE A 1228 -20.43 19.51 -29.65
CA ILE A 1228 -21.11 18.34 -29.05
C ILE A 1228 -22.17 17.78 -30.00
N ILE A 1229 -22.93 18.64 -30.68
CA ILE A 1229 -23.96 18.22 -31.63
C ILE A 1229 -23.33 17.60 -32.89
N ILE A 1230 -22.20 18.14 -33.38
CA ILE A 1230 -21.44 17.52 -34.48
C ILE A 1230 -20.90 16.14 -34.09
N LEU A 1231 -20.36 15.99 -32.87
CA LEU A 1231 -19.90 14.70 -32.37
C LEU A 1231 -21.03 13.69 -32.25
N PHE A 1232 -22.22 14.11 -31.79
CA PHE A 1232 -23.40 13.26 -31.74
C PHE A 1232 -23.86 12.82 -33.14
N PHE A 1233 -23.77 13.71 -34.13
CA PHE A 1233 -24.12 13.42 -35.52
C PHE A 1233 -23.11 12.47 -36.19
N ILE A 1234 -21.81 12.65 -35.92
CA ILE A 1234 -20.75 11.73 -36.36
C ILE A 1234 -20.97 10.35 -35.75
N PHE A 1235 -21.29 10.27 -34.46
CA PHE A 1235 -21.56 9.01 -33.77
C PHE A 1235 -22.78 8.27 -34.36
N PHE A 1236 -23.84 9.01 -34.69
CA PHE A 1236 -25.06 8.44 -35.28
C PHE A 1236 -24.87 7.96 -36.73
N VAL A 1237 -23.98 8.62 -37.50
CA VAL A 1237 -23.62 8.21 -38.86
C VAL A 1237 -22.67 7.01 -38.85
N PHE A 1238 -21.68 6.97 -37.96
CA PHE A 1238 -20.76 5.82 -37.86
C PHE A 1238 -21.42 4.56 -37.30
N SER A 1239 -22.38 4.70 -36.38
CA SER A 1239 -23.11 3.54 -35.82
C SER A 1239 -24.07 2.86 -36.82
N ASN A 1240 -24.41 3.52 -37.95
CA ASN A 1240 -25.24 2.94 -39.01
C ASN A 1240 -24.42 2.43 -40.21
N PHE A 1241 -23.10 2.62 -40.24
CA PHE A 1241 -22.22 2.09 -41.28
C PHE A 1241 -21.61 0.72 -40.93
N SER A 1242 -21.68 0.30 -39.67
CA SER A 1242 -21.24 -1.03 -39.21
C SER A 1242 -22.25 -2.16 -39.46
N THR A 1243 -23.43 -1.86 -39.99
CA THR A 1243 -24.47 -2.86 -40.36
C THR A 1243 -24.59 -3.06 -41.87
N LEU A 1244 -23.64 -2.56 -42.66
CA LEU A 1244 -23.47 -2.85 -44.09
C LEU A 1244 -22.00 -3.21 -44.39
N SER A 1245 -21.56 -4.38 -43.88
CA SER A 1245 -20.41 -5.12 -44.40
C SER A 1245 -20.71 -6.61 -44.45
#